data_AF-A0AAW2LVR5-F1
#
_entry.id   AF-A0AAW2LVR5-F1
#
_cell.length_a   1.000
_cell.length_b   1.000
_cell.length_c   1.000
_cell.angle_alpha   90.00
_cell.angle_beta   90.00
_cell.angle_gamma   90.00
#
_symmetry.space_group_name_H-M   'P 1'
#
loop_
_entity.id
_entity.type
_entity.pdbx_description
1 polymer ?
#
loop_
_entity_poly.entity_id
_entity_poly.type
_entity_poly.pdbx_seq_one_letter_code
_entity_poly.pdbx_strand_id
1 'polypeptide(L)'
;MAGDNPDSNLILHGDLDSKSSNDAAQHGLSVRAPSLPPPFDLCRKPVPQVPAVNSPPRKIITSDPYVTVCLAGARVARTRIISNSQNPVWEEHFKIPLAHPVSQVEFEVKDNDVFGADLIGIAILPAKRIASGELIDEWFPVIGSNGKPPKPDTAIRLQMTFIPCQQNPIYLNGISEDYGLEKSYFPLRHGGKDGVMQTHDEETRKFFKHSSVTCVLSPRYASSKLSIFKQQACFILCCWNSVYSPSECVIVDTQGHGNNRKITSFIGGLDLCDGRYDTPEHRLFCDLDTVFKDDFHNPTFPPGKKGPRQPWHDLHCKLEGPAAYDVLKNFEQRWRKATKWSEFGQKFKRISHWHDDALLKIERISWIISPSTTVPNDHPLLWVSEEDDPENWHVQVFRSIDSGSLKGFPKNVHAADAQNLVWAKNLVIDRSIQMAYIQAIRSAQHFIYIENQYFLGSSYAWPSYKNAGADNLIPMELALKIASKIRAKERFTVYVVIPMWPEGAPESASVQEILYWQGQTMQMMYDIIAREIKSSQLENAHPTDYLNFYCLGNREECNEEESKANGQPASNGNTDTASKKFGRFMIYVHAKGMIVDDEYVILGSANINQRSMAGSRDTEIAMGAYQPHYTWTKKKEHPRGQVYGYRMSLWAEHIGKIEGCFNEPEDLDCVRYVNNVAEENWMGYTAEEYTPLQGHILKYPVEVSAEGKVNSLPGYENFPDVGGKVLGAPTSLPDALTT
;
A
#
# COMPACT_ATOMS: atom_id res chain seq x y z
N MET A 1 -8.68 -27.43 -33.87
CA MET A 1 -8.45 -27.96 -32.52
C MET A 1 -6.96 -27.77 -32.23
N ALA A 2 -6.61 -26.89 -31.30
CA ALA A 2 -5.24 -26.83 -30.77
C ALA A 2 -5.14 -27.82 -29.59
N GLY A 3 -3.96 -28.38 -29.35
CA GLY A 3 -3.77 -29.34 -28.25
C GLY A 3 -3.71 -28.66 -26.88
N ASP A 4 -4.39 -29.23 -25.88
CA ASP A 4 -4.18 -28.89 -24.48
C ASP A 4 -2.71 -29.14 -24.11
N ASN A 5 -1.97 -28.09 -23.78
CA ASN A 5 -0.67 -28.20 -23.16
C ASN A 5 -0.87 -28.25 -21.63
N PRO A 6 -0.55 -29.36 -20.93
CA PRO A 6 -0.85 -29.50 -19.51
C PRO A 6 -0.09 -28.50 -18.62
N ASP A 7 1.08 -28.03 -19.05
CA ASP A 7 1.96 -27.15 -18.27
C ASP A 7 1.72 -25.64 -18.47
N SER A 8 0.64 -25.23 -19.16
CA SER A 8 0.30 -23.82 -19.29
C SER A 8 -0.25 -23.26 -17.97
N ASN A 9 0.60 -22.61 -17.17
CA ASN A 9 0.18 -21.88 -15.97
C ASN A 9 -0.94 -20.88 -16.30
N LEU A 10 -2.09 -21.04 -15.65
CA LEU A 10 -3.26 -20.20 -15.85
C LEU A 10 -3.18 -18.99 -14.92
N ILE A 11 -3.45 -17.78 -15.43
CA ILE A 11 -3.51 -16.59 -14.60
C ILE A 11 -4.91 -16.51 -13.99
N LEU A 12 -5.02 -16.75 -12.68
CA LEU A 12 -6.23 -16.45 -11.92
C LEU A 12 -6.25 -14.94 -11.65
N HIS A 13 -6.94 -14.20 -12.52
CA HIS A 13 -7.14 -12.75 -12.43
C HIS A 13 -8.61 -12.40 -12.18
N GLY A 14 -8.92 -11.88 -10.99
CA GLY A 14 -10.28 -11.64 -10.55
C GLY A 14 -10.42 -11.68 -9.02
N ASP A 15 -11.61 -11.98 -8.53
CA ASP A 15 -11.91 -12.16 -7.09
C ASP A 15 -12.31 -13.61 -6.80
N LEU A 16 -11.68 -14.22 -5.80
CA LEU A 16 -12.15 -15.46 -5.18
C LEU A 16 -12.97 -15.10 -3.94
N ASP A 17 -14.25 -15.47 -3.92
CA ASP A 17 -15.18 -15.22 -2.83
C ASP A 17 -15.65 -16.55 -2.23
N SER A 18 -15.68 -16.66 -0.91
CA SER A 18 -16.14 -17.86 -0.20
C SER A 18 -17.65 -17.90 0.04
N LYS A 19 -18.45 -17.16 -0.75
CA LYS A 19 -19.91 -17.03 -0.57
C LYS A 19 -20.67 -17.28 -1.88
N SER A 20 -21.81 -17.95 -1.79
CA SER A 20 -22.83 -17.98 -2.84
C SER A 20 -23.49 -16.61 -2.98
N SER A 21 -23.79 -16.19 -4.22
CA SER A 21 -24.49 -14.93 -4.51
C SER A 21 -25.98 -14.95 -4.15
N ASN A 22 -26.54 -16.13 -3.86
CA ASN A 22 -27.88 -16.30 -3.29
C ASN A 22 -27.87 -17.25 -2.07
N ASP A 23 -28.92 -17.09 -1.24
CA ASP A 23 -29.25 -17.84 -0.02
C ASP A 23 -28.42 -17.63 1.27
N ALA A 24 -29.13 -17.72 2.39
CA ALA A 24 -28.67 -17.40 3.74
C ALA A 24 -28.07 -18.61 4.49
N ALA A 25 -27.26 -19.43 3.80
CA ALA A 25 -26.63 -20.61 4.38
C ALA A 25 -25.28 -20.26 5.06
N GLN A 26 -25.25 -20.23 6.40
CA GLN A 26 -24.05 -19.96 7.19
C GLN A 26 -23.17 -21.21 7.42
N HIS A 27 -22.32 -21.59 6.46
CA HIS A 27 -21.29 -22.64 6.68
C HIS A 27 -19.99 -22.35 5.90
N GLY A 28 -18.95 -21.86 6.61
CA GLY A 28 -17.61 -21.70 6.04
C GLY A 28 -16.66 -22.88 6.33
N LEU A 29 -15.35 -22.63 6.27
CA LEU A 29 -14.29 -23.63 6.39
C LEU A 29 -14.45 -24.57 7.60
N SER A 30 -14.44 -25.88 7.35
CA SER A 30 -14.57 -26.93 8.37
C SER A 30 -13.63 -28.09 8.07
N VAL A 31 -12.84 -28.54 9.06
CA VAL A 31 -12.10 -29.82 8.98
C VAL A 31 -12.78 -30.84 9.89
N ARG A 32 -13.02 -32.03 9.34
CA ARG A 32 -13.79 -33.08 9.98
C ARG A 32 -13.07 -34.42 9.79
N ALA A 33 -12.79 -35.10 10.90
CA ALA A 33 -12.61 -36.56 10.86
C ALA A 33 -13.99 -37.22 11.07
N PRO A 34 -14.29 -38.36 10.42
CA PRO A 34 -15.53 -39.07 10.66
C PRO A 34 -15.54 -39.63 12.08
N SER A 35 -16.68 -39.47 12.76
CA SER A 35 -16.96 -40.22 13.97
C SER A 35 -17.02 -41.72 13.63
N LEU A 36 -16.19 -42.53 14.30
CA LEU A 36 -16.46 -43.96 14.39
C LEU A 36 -17.90 -44.16 14.90
N PRO A 37 -18.70 -45.07 14.31
CA PRO A 37 -19.96 -45.47 14.92
C PRO A 37 -19.69 -46.08 16.29
N PRO A 38 -20.59 -45.93 17.28
CA PRO A 38 -20.42 -46.57 18.58
C PRO A 38 -20.29 -48.09 18.39
N PRO A 39 -19.32 -48.75 19.04
CA PRO A 39 -19.18 -50.20 18.94
C PRO A 39 -20.42 -50.89 19.50
N PHE A 40 -20.84 -51.97 18.83
CA PHE A 40 -22.04 -52.72 19.18
C PHE A 40 -22.03 -53.19 20.64
N ASP A 41 -23.19 -53.09 21.29
CA ASP A 41 -23.40 -53.54 22.66
C ASP A 41 -23.27 -55.07 22.75
N LEU A 42 -22.20 -55.53 23.41
CA LEU A 42 -21.91 -56.95 23.64
C LEU A 42 -21.55 -57.16 25.12
N CYS A 43 -22.42 -57.89 25.80
CA CYS A 43 -22.51 -57.94 27.25
C CYS A 43 -21.18 -58.33 27.94
N ARG A 44 -20.73 -57.52 28.89
CA ARG A 44 -19.77 -57.93 29.94
C ARG A 44 -20.31 -57.62 31.33
N LYS A 45 -20.03 -58.53 32.27
CA LYS A 45 -20.55 -58.50 33.64
C LYS A 45 -19.87 -57.41 34.49
N PRO A 46 -20.56 -56.86 35.51
CA PRO A 46 -19.98 -55.86 36.40
C PRO A 46 -18.84 -56.44 37.25
N VAL A 47 -17.85 -55.58 37.53
CA VAL A 47 -16.73 -55.83 38.46
C VAL A 47 -16.73 -54.69 39.50
N PRO A 48 -16.42 -54.94 40.79
CA PRO A 48 -16.57 -53.93 41.84
C PRO A 48 -15.70 -52.68 41.64
N GLN A 49 -16.21 -51.53 42.09
CA GLN A 49 -15.50 -50.25 42.09
C GLN A 49 -14.40 -50.23 43.16
N VAL A 50 -13.24 -49.69 42.81
CA VAL A 50 -12.19 -49.28 43.76
C VAL A 50 -12.12 -47.75 43.75
N PRO A 51 -11.98 -47.06 44.91
CA PRO A 51 -11.98 -45.60 44.94
C PRO A 51 -10.83 -45.00 44.11
N ALA A 52 -11.15 -44.04 43.25
CA ALA A 52 -10.16 -43.32 42.45
C ALA A 52 -9.35 -42.34 43.31
N VAL A 53 -8.03 -42.35 43.17
CA VAL A 53 -7.16 -41.32 43.74
C VAL A 53 -7.32 -40.04 42.91
N ASN A 54 -7.71 -38.94 43.57
CA ASN A 54 -7.83 -37.62 42.95
C ASN A 54 -6.46 -37.13 42.44
N SER A 55 -6.19 -37.38 41.16
CA SER A 55 -5.20 -36.63 40.39
C SER A 55 -5.89 -35.39 39.78
N PRO A 56 -5.21 -34.23 39.69
CA PRO A 56 -5.79 -33.07 39.04
C PRO A 56 -6.06 -33.38 37.57
N PRO A 57 -7.12 -32.82 36.96
CA PRO A 57 -7.46 -33.10 35.57
C PRO A 57 -6.28 -32.69 34.67
N ARG A 58 -5.64 -33.68 34.04
CA ARG A 58 -4.67 -33.44 32.97
C ARG A 58 -5.40 -32.67 31.87
N LYS A 59 -5.09 -31.38 31.72
CA LYS A 59 -5.40 -30.66 30.47
C LYS A 59 -4.75 -31.44 29.34
N ILE A 60 -5.57 -32.08 28.51
CA ILE A 60 -5.10 -32.67 27.26
C ILE A 60 -4.80 -31.49 26.35
N ILE A 61 -3.52 -31.12 26.29
CA ILE A 61 -3.05 -30.17 25.28
C ILE A 61 -3.29 -30.84 23.94
N THR A 62 -3.99 -30.14 23.06
CA THR A 62 -4.28 -30.59 21.69
C THR A 62 -3.87 -29.49 20.71
N SER A 63 -3.85 -29.84 19.43
CA SER A 63 -3.53 -28.96 18.31
C SER A 63 -4.22 -27.59 18.38
N ASP A 64 -3.50 -26.55 17.97
CA ASP A 64 -3.95 -25.16 17.78
C ASP A 64 -4.06 -24.86 16.25
N PRO A 65 -4.93 -25.56 15.49
CA PRO A 65 -4.90 -25.53 14.03
C PRO A 65 -5.37 -24.21 13.39
N TYR A 66 -4.83 -23.96 12.20
CA TYR A 66 -5.27 -22.95 11.23
C TYR A 66 -5.01 -23.42 9.79
N VAL A 67 -5.48 -22.66 8.81
CA VAL A 67 -5.28 -22.91 7.37
C VAL A 67 -4.62 -21.69 6.72
N THR A 68 -3.73 -21.91 5.75
CA THR A 68 -3.24 -20.86 4.84
C THR A 68 -3.57 -21.20 3.40
N VAL A 69 -4.07 -20.21 2.66
CA VAL A 69 -4.33 -20.32 1.22
C VAL A 69 -3.12 -19.75 0.49
N CYS A 70 -2.51 -20.56 -0.36
CA CYS A 70 -1.25 -20.28 -1.03
C CYS A 70 -1.37 -20.46 -2.55
N LEU A 71 -0.79 -19.51 -3.30
CA LEU A 71 -0.76 -19.48 -4.77
C LEU A 71 0.63 -19.05 -5.23
N ALA A 72 1.26 -19.83 -6.11
CA ALA A 72 2.62 -19.56 -6.61
C ALA A 72 3.69 -19.30 -5.52
N GLY A 73 3.48 -19.83 -4.29
CA GLY A 73 4.32 -19.60 -3.11
C GLY A 73 3.90 -18.40 -2.24
N ALA A 74 3.14 -17.43 -2.77
CA ALA A 74 2.58 -16.33 -2.00
C ALA A 74 1.39 -16.78 -1.14
N ARG A 75 1.23 -16.17 0.04
CA ARG A 75 0.15 -16.51 0.99
C ARG A 75 -0.94 -15.44 0.99
N VAL A 76 -1.96 -15.64 0.15
CA VAL A 76 -3.04 -14.68 -0.08
C VAL A 76 -4.03 -14.54 1.09
N ALA A 77 -4.22 -15.60 1.88
CA ALA A 77 -5.14 -15.62 3.03
C ALA A 77 -4.70 -16.62 4.13
N ARG A 78 -5.24 -16.42 5.33
CA ARG A 78 -5.01 -17.25 6.53
C ARG A 78 -6.24 -17.23 7.44
N THR A 79 -6.58 -18.35 8.06
CA THR A 79 -7.61 -18.39 9.12
C THR A 79 -7.07 -18.09 10.52
N ARG A 80 -7.97 -17.77 11.46
CA ARG A 80 -7.64 -17.70 12.89
C ARG A 80 -7.09 -19.04 13.41
N ILE A 81 -6.25 -18.94 14.44
CA ILE A 81 -5.82 -20.09 15.24
C ILE A 81 -7.01 -20.48 16.13
N ILE A 82 -7.43 -21.75 16.07
CA ILE A 82 -8.43 -22.30 17.00
C ILE A 82 -7.70 -23.12 18.04
N SER A 83 -7.49 -22.56 19.23
CA SER A 83 -6.69 -23.24 20.25
C SER A 83 -7.35 -24.51 20.79
N ASN A 84 -6.56 -25.57 20.88
CA ASN A 84 -6.89 -26.87 21.47
C ASN A 84 -8.16 -27.50 20.86
N SER A 85 -8.14 -27.72 19.54
CA SER A 85 -9.18 -28.46 18.81
C SER A 85 -8.60 -29.49 17.84
N GLN A 86 -9.19 -30.69 17.83
CA GLN A 86 -8.94 -31.74 16.83
C GLN A 86 -9.95 -31.73 15.67
N ASN A 87 -11.03 -30.95 15.77
CA ASN A 87 -12.05 -30.76 14.73
C ASN A 87 -12.35 -29.26 14.62
N PRO A 88 -11.45 -28.47 14.01
CA PRO A 88 -11.62 -27.02 13.90
C PRO A 88 -12.73 -26.65 12.92
N VAL A 89 -13.60 -25.75 13.39
CA VAL A 89 -14.65 -25.09 12.62
C VAL A 89 -14.32 -23.61 12.61
N TRP A 90 -13.86 -23.11 11.47
CA TRP A 90 -13.46 -21.71 11.32
C TRP A 90 -14.67 -20.85 10.97
N GLU A 91 -15.48 -21.25 10.00
CA GLU A 91 -16.62 -20.43 9.53
C GLU A 91 -16.18 -18.99 9.19
N GLU A 92 -14.98 -18.88 8.62
CA GLU A 92 -14.39 -17.62 8.17
C GLU A 92 -14.59 -17.46 6.66
N HIS A 93 -14.99 -16.27 6.27
CA HIS A 93 -15.19 -15.89 4.89
C HIS A 93 -13.99 -15.07 4.40
N PHE A 94 -13.72 -15.13 3.10
CA PHE A 94 -12.64 -14.37 2.48
C PHE A 94 -13.06 -13.90 1.09
N LYS A 95 -12.98 -12.59 0.87
CA LYS A 95 -12.84 -12.01 -0.48
C LYS A 95 -11.36 -11.80 -0.77
N ILE A 96 -10.83 -12.53 -1.74
CA ILE A 96 -9.40 -12.58 -2.06
C ILE A 96 -9.21 -12.09 -3.51
N PRO A 97 -8.63 -10.90 -3.75
CA PRO A 97 -8.21 -10.54 -5.09
C PRO A 97 -7.06 -11.45 -5.51
N LEU A 98 -7.15 -12.02 -6.71
CA LEU A 98 -6.13 -12.87 -7.31
C LEU A 98 -5.60 -12.21 -8.59
N ALA A 99 -4.29 -12.33 -8.79
CA ALA A 99 -3.56 -11.94 -10.00
C ALA A 99 -2.43 -12.97 -10.30
N HIS A 100 -2.64 -14.24 -9.96
CA HIS A 100 -1.55 -15.22 -9.78
C HIS A 100 -1.44 -16.20 -10.97
N PRO A 101 -0.26 -16.38 -11.58
CA PRO A 101 -0.01 -17.45 -12.54
C PRO A 101 0.18 -18.79 -11.82
N VAL A 102 -0.78 -19.71 -11.92
CA VAL A 102 -0.80 -20.99 -11.20
C VAL A 102 -1.37 -22.15 -12.00
N SER A 103 -0.92 -23.37 -11.67
CA SER A 103 -1.58 -24.62 -12.04
C SER A 103 -2.61 -25.09 -10.99
N GLN A 104 -2.41 -24.73 -9.72
CA GLN A 104 -3.21 -25.15 -8.58
C GLN A 104 -3.21 -24.12 -7.44
N VAL A 105 -4.18 -24.22 -6.53
CA VAL A 105 -4.26 -23.48 -5.27
C VAL A 105 -4.13 -24.47 -4.11
N GLU A 106 -3.32 -24.09 -3.12
CA GLU A 106 -2.93 -24.95 -2.01
C GLU A 106 -3.51 -24.45 -0.68
N PHE A 107 -4.21 -25.35 0.01
CA PHE A 107 -4.82 -25.12 1.31
C PHE A 107 -4.02 -25.88 2.36
N GLU A 108 -2.98 -25.24 2.88
CA GLU A 108 -2.09 -25.83 3.88
C GLU A 108 -2.73 -25.75 5.27
N VAL A 109 -3.03 -26.90 5.87
CA VAL A 109 -3.50 -27.03 7.25
C VAL A 109 -2.29 -27.16 8.16
N LYS A 110 -2.19 -26.29 9.18
CA LYS A 110 -1.01 -26.14 10.05
C LYS A 110 -1.40 -26.09 11.52
N ASP A 111 -0.56 -26.64 12.39
CA ASP A 111 -0.61 -26.43 13.82
C ASP A 111 0.12 -25.13 14.21
N ASN A 112 -0.12 -24.58 15.41
CA ASN A 112 0.50 -23.35 15.89
C ASN A 112 1.14 -23.55 17.28
N ASP A 113 2.21 -24.33 17.29
CA ASP A 113 2.97 -24.66 18.49
C ASP A 113 3.82 -23.51 19.07
N VAL A 114 4.35 -23.75 20.28
CA VAL A 114 5.17 -22.78 21.04
C VAL A 114 6.53 -22.50 20.36
N PHE A 115 7.00 -23.43 19.52
CA PHE A 115 8.32 -23.41 18.88
C PHE A 115 8.28 -23.11 17.37
N GLY A 116 7.15 -23.32 16.70
CA GLY A 116 7.00 -23.22 15.25
C GLY A 116 5.54 -23.36 14.83
N ALA A 117 5.29 -23.50 13.54
CA ALA A 117 4.00 -23.90 13.03
C ALA A 117 4.19 -25.09 12.10
N ASP A 118 3.73 -26.25 12.55
CA ASP A 118 4.02 -27.53 11.91
C ASP A 118 2.95 -27.84 10.85
N LEU A 119 3.38 -28.30 9.67
CA LEU A 119 2.47 -28.62 8.57
C LEU A 119 1.77 -29.96 8.84
N ILE A 120 0.45 -29.92 9.02
CA ILE A 120 -0.39 -31.12 9.16
C ILE A 120 -0.59 -31.76 7.79
N GLY A 121 -0.90 -30.96 6.77
CA GLY A 121 -1.00 -31.42 5.38
C GLY A 121 -1.60 -30.37 4.44
N ILE A 122 -1.75 -30.71 3.17
CA ILE A 122 -2.20 -29.81 2.10
C ILE A 122 -3.41 -30.43 1.40
N ALA A 123 -4.46 -29.64 1.18
CA ALA A 123 -5.49 -29.94 0.19
C ALA A 123 -5.25 -29.09 -1.08
N ILE A 124 -5.42 -29.68 -2.26
CA ILE A 124 -5.02 -29.08 -3.54
C ILE A 124 -6.24 -28.95 -4.46
N LEU A 125 -6.40 -27.78 -5.09
CA LEU A 125 -7.50 -27.48 -6.01
C LEU A 125 -6.95 -26.95 -7.35
N PRO A 126 -7.17 -27.64 -8.50
CA PRO A 126 -6.64 -27.19 -9.79
C PRO A 126 -7.16 -25.82 -10.23
N ALA A 127 -6.28 -24.96 -10.74
CA ALA A 127 -6.63 -23.59 -11.16
C ALA A 127 -7.65 -23.58 -12.30
N LYS A 128 -7.58 -24.53 -13.24
CA LYS A 128 -8.59 -24.73 -14.31
C LYS A 128 -10.00 -24.96 -13.74
N ARG A 129 -10.14 -25.57 -12.55
CA ARG A 129 -11.45 -25.78 -11.90
C ARG A 129 -11.99 -24.49 -11.29
N ILE A 130 -11.13 -23.73 -10.60
CA ILE A 130 -11.50 -22.43 -10.01
C ILE A 130 -11.90 -21.43 -11.11
N ALA A 131 -11.14 -21.37 -12.19
CA ALA A 131 -11.38 -20.46 -13.31
C ALA A 131 -12.69 -20.73 -14.10
N SER A 132 -13.41 -21.82 -13.81
CA SER A 132 -14.74 -22.08 -14.40
C SER A 132 -15.81 -21.10 -13.91
N GLY A 133 -15.63 -20.53 -12.71
CA GLY A 133 -16.66 -19.74 -12.03
C GLY A 133 -17.80 -20.56 -11.41
N GLU A 134 -17.77 -21.89 -11.49
CA GLU A 134 -18.75 -22.76 -10.84
C GLU A 134 -18.63 -22.69 -9.30
N LEU A 135 -19.76 -22.84 -8.60
CA LEU A 135 -19.78 -22.94 -7.15
C LEU A 135 -19.14 -24.27 -6.72
N ILE A 136 -18.00 -24.19 -6.04
CA ILE A 136 -17.32 -25.33 -5.44
C ILE A 136 -17.78 -25.41 -3.98
N ASP A 137 -18.52 -26.45 -3.60
CA ASP A 137 -18.88 -26.76 -2.20
C ASP A 137 -18.63 -28.24 -1.91
N GLU A 138 -17.38 -28.58 -1.60
CA GLU A 138 -16.91 -29.97 -1.55
C GLU A 138 -15.92 -30.23 -0.41
N TRP A 139 -15.75 -31.52 -0.07
CA TRP A 139 -14.74 -32.00 0.86
C TRP A 139 -13.48 -32.46 0.12
N PHE A 140 -12.36 -31.81 0.39
CA PHE A 140 -11.06 -32.11 -0.19
C PHE A 140 -10.18 -32.88 0.81
N PRO A 141 -9.52 -33.98 0.41
CA PRO A 141 -8.63 -34.71 1.30
C PRO A 141 -7.38 -33.88 1.62
N VAL A 142 -6.98 -33.86 2.89
CA VAL A 142 -5.76 -33.20 3.36
C VAL A 142 -4.64 -34.23 3.39
N ILE A 143 -3.62 -34.04 2.55
CA ILE A 143 -2.51 -34.97 2.34
C ILE A 143 -1.27 -34.49 3.10
N GLY A 144 -0.71 -35.34 3.96
CA GLY A 144 0.52 -35.07 4.69
C GLY A 144 1.78 -35.22 3.82
N SER A 145 2.92 -34.81 4.35
CA SER A 145 4.24 -34.85 3.66
C SER A 145 4.71 -36.24 3.22
N ASN A 146 4.07 -37.30 3.70
CA ASN A 146 4.30 -38.70 3.31
C ASN A 146 3.41 -39.19 2.15
N GLY A 147 2.67 -38.28 1.49
CA GLY A 147 1.76 -38.60 0.39
C GLY A 147 0.46 -39.31 0.81
N LYS A 148 0.11 -39.28 2.12
CA LYS A 148 -1.09 -39.92 2.67
C LYS A 148 -1.81 -38.98 3.66
N PRO A 149 -3.12 -39.16 3.90
CA PRO A 149 -3.82 -38.43 4.95
C PRO A 149 -3.17 -38.63 6.33
N PRO A 150 -2.96 -37.57 7.14
CA PRO A 150 -2.31 -37.67 8.47
C PRO A 150 -3.05 -38.59 9.45
N LYS A 151 -4.37 -38.66 9.31
CA LYS A 151 -5.26 -39.68 9.88
C LYS A 151 -6.21 -40.15 8.76
N PRO A 152 -6.82 -41.34 8.85
CA PRO A 152 -7.91 -41.73 7.95
C PRO A 152 -8.95 -40.61 7.82
N ASP A 153 -9.41 -40.39 6.59
CA ASP A 153 -10.51 -39.47 6.28
C ASP A 153 -10.32 -38.02 6.77
N THR A 154 -9.06 -37.56 6.88
CA THR A 154 -8.75 -36.14 7.16
C THR A 154 -9.11 -35.30 5.94
N ALA A 155 -10.20 -34.52 6.02
CA ALA A 155 -10.67 -33.68 4.92
C ALA A 155 -11.06 -32.26 5.39
N ILE A 156 -11.00 -31.31 4.45
CA ILE A 156 -11.42 -29.92 4.60
C ILE A 156 -12.57 -29.61 3.66
N ARG A 157 -13.67 -29.06 4.17
CA ARG A 157 -14.74 -28.50 3.35
C ARG A 157 -14.35 -27.10 2.89
N LEU A 158 -14.44 -26.86 1.59
CA LEU A 158 -14.23 -25.58 0.95
C LEU A 158 -15.52 -25.18 0.23
N GLN A 159 -16.04 -23.99 0.53
CA GLN A 159 -17.10 -23.33 -0.24
C GLN A 159 -16.50 -22.08 -0.90
N MET A 160 -16.51 -22.00 -2.24
CA MET A 160 -15.98 -20.84 -2.98
C MET A 160 -16.58 -20.70 -4.39
N THR A 161 -16.59 -19.46 -4.88
CA THR A 161 -16.90 -19.07 -6.26
C THR A 161 -15.79 -18.11 -6.74
N PHE A 162 -15.43 -18.16 -8.01
CA PHE A 162 -14.47 -17.22 -8.61
C PHE A 162 -15.17 -16.32 -9.62
N ILE A 163 -14.90 -15.01 -9.54
CA ILE A 163 -15.41 -14.00 -10.46
C ILE A 163 -14.22 -13.48 -11.28
N PRO A 164 -14.08 -13.90 -12.55
CA PRO A 164 -13.04 -13.38 -13.43
C PRO A 164 -13.13 -11.86 -13.59
N CYS A 165 -11.97 -11.20 -13.72
CA CYS A 165 -11.90 -9.74 -13.84
C CYS A 165 -12.80 -9.19 -14.97
N GLN A 166 -12.84 -9.88 -16.12
CA GLN A 166 -13.64 -9.47 -17.29
C GLN A 166 -15.16 -9.63 -17.12
N GLN A 167 -15.61 -10.26 -16.03
CA GLN A 167 -17.04 -10.50 -15.73
C GLN A 167 -17.57 -9.64 -14.58
N ASN A 168 -16.71 -8.89 -13.88
CA ASN A 168 -17.14 -8.02 -12.78
C ASN A 168 -17.62 -6.67 -13.35
N PRO A 169 -18.91 -6.30 -13.17
CA PRO A 169 -19.49 -5.10 -13.80
C PRO A 169 -18.87 -3.78 -13.31
N ILE A 170 -18.22 -3.77 -12.14
CA ILE A 170 -17.48 -2.60 -11.63
C ILE A 170 -16.32 -2.25 -12.59
N TYR A 171 -15.70 -3.25 -13.22
CA TYR A 171 -14.49 -3.05 -14.03
C TYR A 171 -14.77 -2.77 -15.52
N LEU A 172 -16.05 -2.72 -15.91
CA LEU A 172 -16.48 -2.50 -17.29
C LEU A 172 -16.86 -1.04 -17.61
N ASN A 173 -17.16 -0.23 -16.59
CA ASN A 173 -17.81 1.07 -16.76
C ASN A 173 -17.08 2.26 -16.07
N GLY A 174 -15.84 2.10 -15.62
CA GLY A 174 -15.13 3.17 -14.88
C GLY A 174 -15.78 3.52 -13.54
N ILE A 175 -15.73 4.79 -13.13
CA ILE A 175 -16.46 5.28 -11.95
C ILE A 175 -17.97 5.28 -12.22
N SER A 176 -18.72 4.55 -11.41
CA SER A 176 -20.18 4.64 -11.28
C SER A 176 -20.60 5.69 -10.25
N GLU A 177 -21.89 6.07 -10.23
CA GLU A 177 -22.41 7.09 -9.30
C GLU A 177 -22.21 6.72 -7.80
N ASP A 178 -22.25 5.43 -7.48
CA ASP A 178 -21.97 4.86 -6.13
C ASP A 178 -20.54 4.30 -5.98
N TYR A 179 -19.56 4.75 -6.78
CA TYR A 179 -18.22 4.16 -6.77
C TYR A 179 -17.53 4.31 -5.40
N GLY A 180 -17.11 3.18 -4.84
CA GLY A 180 -16.36 3.10 -3.60
C GLY A 180 -15.98 1.65 -3.28
N LEU A 181 -15.07 1.47 -2.34
CA LEU A 181 -14.75 0.15 -1.81
C LEU A 181 -15.90 -0.33 -0.91
N GLU A 182 -16.72 -1.24 -1.42
CA GLU A 182 -17.79 -1.88 -0.67
C GLU A 182 -17.31 -2.41 0.68
N LYS A 183 -18.08 -2.19 1.76
CA LYS A 183 -17.91 -2.83 3.08
C LYS A 183 -16.55 -2.60 3.77
N SER A 184 -15.76 -1.60 3.40
CA SER A 184 -14.54 -1.22 4.15
C SER A 184 -14.85 -0.59 5.51
N TYR A 185 -13.84 -0.50 6.38
CA TYR A 185 -13.99 0.03 7.75
C TYR A 185 -14.54 1.46 7.83
N PHE A 186 -14.19 2.29 6.84
CA PHE A 186 -14.83 3.57 6.57
C PHE A 186 -15.55 3.49 5.22
N PRO A 187 -16.83 3.85 5.12
CA PRO A 187 -17.57 3.93 3.86
C PRO A 187 -17.22 5.22 3.10
N LEU A 188 -17.73 5.33 1.87
CA LEU A 188 -17.78 6.56 1.08
C LEU A 188 -18.53 7.67 1.83
N ARG A 189 -18.22 8.94 1.52
CA ARG A 189 -18.72 10.19 2.12
C ARG A 189 -18.93 11.27 1.08
N HIS A 190 -19.82 12.21 1.34
CA HIS A 190 -20.11 13.35 0.46
C HIS A 190 -19.51 14.68 0.99
N GLY A 191 -18.80 15.43 0.12
CA GLY A 191 -18.26 16.79 0.29
C GLY A 191 -16.93 16.95 1.06
N GLY A 192 -15.80 17.22 0.36
CA GLY A 192 -14.47 17.55 0.94
C GLY A 192 -13.51 18.26 -0.05
N LYS A 193 -12.44 18.96 0.42
CA LYS A 193 -11.41 19.74 -0.37
C LYS A 193 -10.05 19.92 0.39
N ASP A 194 -8.98 20.41 -0.29
CA ASP A 194 -7.52 20.11 -0.13
C ASP A 194 -6.54 21.01 0.72
N GLY A 195 -5.30 20.54 1.04
CA GLY A 195 -4.29 21.12 1.97
C GLY A 195 -3.26 20.12 2.61
N VAL A 196 -2.26 20.55 3.43
CA VAL A 196 -0.96 19.82 3.64
C VAL A 196 -0.40 19.64 5.12
N MET A 197 0.35 18.54 5.41
CA MET A 197 1.54 18.27 6.34
C MET A 197 1.44 17.54 7.75
N GLN A 198 2.35 16.60 8.12
CA GLN A 198 2.90 16.23 9.50
C GLN A 198 3.77 14.91 9.60
N THR A 199 4.89 14.63 10.33
CA THR A 199 5.78 15.27 11.39
C THR A 199 7.09 14.44 11.71
N HIS A 200 8.24 15.04 12.11
CA HIS A 200 9.41 14.30 12.70
C HIS A 200 9.31 14.03 14.24
N ASP A 201 9.25 12.77 14.66
CA ASP A 201 8.85 12.33 16.03
C ASP A 201 9.78 12.72 17.23
N GLU A 202 11.04 12.28 17.23
CA GLU A 202 11.91 12.33 18.43
C GLU A 202 12.31 13.77 18.81
N GLU A 203 12.53 14.62 17.80
CA GLU A 203 12.86 16.03 17.94
C GLU A 203 11.65 16.82 18.46
N THR A 204 10.48 16.61 17.85
CA THR A 204 9.19 17.18 18.27
C THR A 204 8.91 16.93 19.76
N ARG A 205 9.21 15.72 20.26
CA ARG A 205 9.08 15.39 21.69
C ARG A 205 10.04 16.19 22.59
N LYS A 206 11.27 16.45 22.14
CA LYS A 206 12.25 17.25 22.90
C LYS A 206 11.80 18.72 22.95
N PHE A 207 11.35 19.25 21.82
CA PHE A 207 10.87 20.62 21.65
C PHE A 207 9.67 20.92 22.56
N PHE A 208 8.61 20.10 22.49
CA PHE A 208 7.37 20.33 23.25
C PHE A 208 7.43 19.96 24.74
N LYS A 209 8.54 19.39 25.23
CA LYS A 209 8.72 18.87 26.61
C LYS A 209 8.38 19.85 27.74
N HIS A 210 8.46 21.15 27.48
CA HIS A 210 8.21 22.22 28.47
C HIS A 210 7.01 23.11 28.09
N SER A 211 6.15 22.63 27.19
CA SER A 211 4.92 23.30 26.73
C SER A 211 3.66 22.64 27.31
N SER A 212 2.47 23.13 26.91
CA SER A 212 1.18 22.48 27.17
C SER A 212 0.84 21.35 26.19
N VAL A 213 1.66 21.11 25.15
CA VAL A 213 1.40 20.11 24.10
C VAL A 213 1.72 18.71 24.63
N THR A 214 0.73 17.81 24.58
CA THR A 214 0.88 16.42 25.06
C THR A 214 1.48 15.53 23.97
N CYS A 215 2.81 15.50 23.86
CA CYS A 215 3.51 14.58 22.96
C CYS A 215 3.58 13.16 23.53
N VAL A 216 3.22 12.15 22.73
CA VAL A 216 3.23 10.73 23.10
C VAL A 216 3.92 9.93 21.99
N LEU A 217 5.06 9.29 22.28
CA LEU A 217 5.61 8.30 21.36
C LEU A 217 4.66 7.10 21.27
N SER A 218 4.32 6.69 20.04
CA SER A 218 3.45 5.55 19.75
C SER A 218 4.25 4.36 19.22
N PRO A 219 4.89 3.55 20.09
CA PRO A 219 5.73 2.43 19.65
C PRO A 219 4.92 1.38 18.88
N ARG A 220 5.37 1.07 17.67
CA ARG A 220 4.83 0.00 16.82
C ARG A 220 5.33 -1.36 17.32
N TYR A 221 4.42 -2.31 17.51
CA TYR A 221 4.74 -3.68 17.96
C TYR A 221 4.18 -4.72 17.00
N ALA A 222 5.06 -5.45 16.33
CA ALA A 222 4.70 -6.63 15.54
C ALA A 222 4.21 -7.78 16.46
N SER A 223 2.89 -7.85 16.68
CA SER A 223 2.18 -8.80 17.56
C SER A 223 2.37 -8.61 19.08
N SER A 224 1.27 -8.30 19.78
CA SER A 224 1.25 -8.04 21.23
C SER A 224 1.12 -9.29 22.11
N LYS A 225 1.64 -10.45 21.70
CA LYS A 225 1.51 -11.75 22.41
C LYS A 225 2.79 -12.62 22.42
N LEU A 226 3.98 -12.02 22.40
CA LEU A 226 5.23 -12.74 22.71
C LEU A 226 5.56 -12.60 24.20
N SER A 227 6.24 -13.59 24.79
CA SER A 227 6.70 -13.54 26.20
C SER A 227 7.83 -12.54 26.36
N ILE A 228 8.06 -11.98 27.55
CA ILE A 228 9.03 -10.89 27.80
C ILE A 228 10.44 -11.22 27.25
N PHE A 229 10.90 -12.47 27.34
CA PHE A 229 12.19 -12.88 26.78
C PHE A 229 12.19 -12.97 25.23
N LYS A 230 11.11 -13.49 24.60
CA LYS A 230 10.96 -13.40 23.13
C LYS A 230 10.75 -11.94 22.70
N GLN A 231 10.11 -11.10 23.52
CA GLN A 231 9.99 -9.66 23.28
C GLN A 231 11.34 -8.96 23.35
N GLN A 232 12.24 -9.28 24.28
CA GLN A 232 13.54 -8.59 24.34
C GLN A 232 14.41 -8.89 23.09
N ALA A 233 14.35 -10.13 22.58
CA ALA A 233 14.92 -10.45 21.26
C ALA A 233 14.16 -9.76 20.10
N CYS A 234 12.83 -9.79 20.09
CA CYS A 234 11.99 -9.05 19.13
C CYS A 234 11.98 -7.52 19.33
N PHE A 235 12.65 -6.97 20.33
CA PHE A 235 12.79 -5.54 20.60
C PHE A 235 14.15 -5.07 20.07
N ILE A 236 15.21 -5.84 20.34
CA ILE A 236 16.50 -5.67 19.65
C ILE A 236 16.36 -5.91 18.14
N LEU A 237 15.41 -6.76 17.70
CA LEU A 237 14.99 -6.85 16.30
C LEU A 237 13.98 -5.75 15.92
N CYS A 238 12.73 -5.73 16.39
CA CYS A 238 11.69 -4.82 15.84
C CYS A 238 11.81 -3.33 16.24
N CYS A 239 12.75 -2.95 17.12
CA CYS A 239 13.09 -1.53 17.34
C CYS A 239 14.41 -1.13 16.67
N TRP A 240 15.02 -2.04 15.90
CA TRP A 240 16.16 -1.78 15.00
C TRP A 240 15.79 -2.06 13.53
N ASN A 241 14.82 -2.95 13.30
CA ASN A 241 14.17 -3.27 12.04
C ASN A 241 13.01 -2.29 11.82
N SER A 242 13.17 -1.38 10.86
CA SER A 242 12.21 -0.33 10.48
C SER A 242 10.77 -0.82 10.30
N VAL A 243 9.93 -0.57 11.30
CA VAL A 243 8.46 -0.58 11.16
C VAL A 243 7.94 0.71 11.77
N TYR A 244 7.72 1.72 10.93
CA TYR A 244 7.33 3.06 11.37
C TYR A 244 5.81 3.15 11.56
N SER A 245 5.29 4.36 11.70
CA SER A 245 3.84 4.62 11.72
C SER A 245 3.49 5.83 10.86
N PRO A 246 3.77 5.79 9.54
CA PRO A 246 3.80 6.96 8.65
C PRO A 246 2.41 7.53 8.32
N SER A 247 1.37 7.22 9.10
CA SER A 247 0.07 7.88 8.97
C SER A 247 0.14 9.28 9.56
N GLU A 248 0.69 10.18 8.73
CA GLU A 248 0.65 11.63 8.82
C GLU A 248 -0.80 12.09 8.98
N CYS A 249 -1.09 12.92 10.00
CA CYS A 249 -2.38 13.61 10.05
C CYS A 249 -2.41 14.83 10.99
N VAL A 250 -2.67 16.01 10.44
CA VAL A 250 -3.18 17.16 11.22
C VAL A 250 -4.69 17.08 11.29
N ILE A 251 -5.25 17.35 12.48
CA ILE A 251 -6.70 17.45 12.71
C ILE A 251 -6.94 18.70 13.54
N VAL A 252 -7.80 19.61 13.06
CA VAL A 252 -8.08 20.91 13.69
C VAL A 252 -9.57 21.25 13.57
N ASP A 253 -10.08 22.05 14.51
CA ASP A 253 -11.40 22.66 14.39
C ASP A 253 -11.30 24.00 13.63
N THR A 254 -11.99 24.09 12.50
CA THR A 254 -12.01 25.25 11.60
C THR A 254 -13.36 25.96 11.64
N GLN A 255 -13.46 27.10 10.95
CA GLN A 255 -14.71 27.85 10.87
C GLN A 255 -15.76 27.05 10.08
N GLY A 256 -16.92 26.82 10.70
CA GLY A 256 -18.10 26.24 10.08
C GLY A 256 -19.13 27.30 9.70
N HIS A 257 -20.32 26.86 9.31
CA HIS A 257 -21.41 27.77 8.96
C HIS A 257 -21.91 28.56 10.19
N GLY A 258 -22.13 29.86 10.02
CA GLY A 258 -22.51 30.78 11.10
C GLY A 258 -21.43 30.87 12.18
N ASN A 259 -21.83 30.75 13.45
CA ASN A 259 -20.91 30.78 14.60
C ASN A 259 -20.38 29.39 14.99
N ASN A 260 -20.75 28.34 14.27
CA ASN A 260 -20.31 26.98 14.57
C ASN A 260 -18.91 26.70 14.00
N ARG A 261 -18.25 25.67 14.53
CA ARG A 261 -16.96 25.16 14.04
C ARG A 261 -17.14 23.74 13.50
N LYS A 262 -16.26 23.31 12.61
CA LYS A 262 -16.26 21.98 11.97
C LYS A 262 -14.89 21.33 12.10
N ILE A 263 -14.80 20.01 11.93
CA ILE A 263 -13.50 19.34 11.89
C ILE A 263 -12.97 19.38 10.45
N THR A 264 -11.68 19.70 10.36
CA THR A 264 -10.87 19.60 9.14
C THR A 264 -9.69 18.68 9.45
N SER A 265 -9.30 17.86 8.50
CA SER A 265 -8.16 16.94 8.61
C SER A 265 -7.25 17.06 7.40
N PHE A 266 -6.02 16.60 7.52
CA PHE A 266 -4.97 16.67 6.51
C PHE A 266 -4.27 15.31 6.48
N ILE A 267 -4.04 14.70 5.31
CA ILE A 267 -3.32 13.43 5.12
C ILE A 267 -2.55 13.40 3.78
N GLY A 268 -1.40 12.73 3.74
CA GLY A 268 -0.54 12.66 2.56
C GLY A 268 0.82 12.06 2.89
N GLY A 269 1.85 12.50 2.15
CA GLY A 269 3.24 12.07 2.32
C GLY A 269 4.24 13.16 2.78
N LEU A 270 3.77 14.35 3.17
CA LEU A 270 4.62 15.48 3.57
C LEU A 270 4.73 15.59 5.09
N ASP A 271 5.88 15.22 5.66
CA ASP A 271 6.15 15.48 7.08
C ASP A 271 6.17 16.99 7.44
N LEU A 272 5.84 17.33 8.70
CA LEU A 272 6.25 18.61 9.31
C LEU A 272 7.62 18.41 9.97
N CYS A 273 8.68 18.65 9.21
CA CYS A 273 10.07 18.57 9.63
C CYS A 273 11.00 19.26 8.64
N ASP A 274 12.30 19.11 8.88
CA ASP A 274 13.37 19.51 8.00
C ASP A 274 13.32 18.81 6.62
N GLY A 275 13.69 19.57 5.58
CA GLY A 275 13.79 19.13 4.19
C GLY A 275 12.48 19.02 3.40
N ARG A 276 11.32 19.27 4.03
CA ARG A 276 10.00 19.13 3.37
C ARG A 276 9.43 20.43 2.80
N TYR A 277 10.00 21.59 3.16
CA TYR A 277 9.60 22.83 2.53
C TYR A 277 10.21 22.91 1.13
N ASP A 278 9.36 23.01 0.11
CA ASP A 278 9.77 23.24 -1.27
C ASP A 278 8.69 23.98 -2.07
N THR A 279 9.04 24.29 -3.30
CA THR A 279 8.24 24.99 -4.31
C THR A 279 8.52 24.33 -5.68
N PRO A 280 7.58 24.39 -6.65
CA PRO A 280 7.75 23.77 -7.97
C PRO A 280 9.03 24.11 -8.76
N GLU A 281 9.76 25.19 -8.41
CA GLU A 281 11.07 25.47 -9.03
C GLU A 281 12.22 24.58 -8.51
N HIS A 282 12.01 23.81 -7.44
CA HIS A 282 12.90 22.78 -6.89
C HIS A 282 14.40 23.14 -6.86
N ARG A 283 14.71 24.33 -6.33
CA ARG A 283 16.03 24.98 -6.40
C ARG A 283 17.14 24.17 -5.73
N LEU A 284 18.33 24.11 -6.30
CA LEU A 284 19.47 23.29 -5.82
C LEU A 284 20.52 24.08 -5.03
N PHE A 285 20.85 25.28 -5.52
CA PHE A 285 21.90 26.17 -5.00
C PHE A 285 21.42 27.63 -4.90
N CYS A 286 20.47 28.05 -5.75
CA CYS A 286 19.85 29.37 -5.68
C CYS A 286 19.08 29.59 -4.35
N ASP A 287 19.11 30.83 -3.84
CA ASP A 287 18.37 31.29 -2.65
C ASP A 287 18.56 30.48 -1.35
N LEU A 288 19.61 29.66 -1.24
CA LEU A 288 19.83 28.80 -0.06
C LEU A 288 20.03 29.55 1.27
N ASP A 289 20.31 30.85 1.24
CA ASP A 289 20.40 31.71 2.43
C ASP A 289 19.06 32.38 2.82
N THR A 290 17.98 32.08 2.10
CA THR A 290 16.63 32.58 2.36
C THR A 290 15.82 31.61 3.23
N VAL A 291 14.77 30.97 2.69
CA VAL A 291 13.89 30.00 3.38
C VAL A 291 14.61 28.69 3.73
N PHE A 292 15.57 28.25 2.92
CA PHE A 292 16.30 26.99 3.10
C PHE A 292 17.49 27.07 4.08
N LYS A 293 17.78 28.26 4.63
CA LYS A 293 19.04 28.55 5.34
C LYS A 293 19.30 27.66 6.55
N ASP A 294 18.25 27.44 7.34
CA ASP A 294 18.24 26.59 8.53
C ASP A 294 17.45 25.29 8.26
N ASP A 295 17.20 24.97 6.98
CA ASP A 295 16.40 23.84 6.47
C ASP A 295 17.10 23.09 5.31
N PHE A 296 18.43 23.04 5.34
CA PHE A 296 19.23 22.34 4.32
C PHE A 296 19.22 20.82 4.54
N HIS A 297 18.44 20.10 3.73
CA HIS A 297 18.42 18.63 3.72
C HIS A 297 19.17 18.06 2.51
N ASN A 298 20.07 17.10 2.74
CA ASN A 298 20.58 16.16 1.72
C ASN A 298 21.27 14.95 2.41
N PRO A 299 20.60 13.80 2.54
CA PRO A 299 21.13 12.61 3.22
C PRO A 299 21.93 11.67 2.30
N THR A 300 22.05 11.98 1.01
CA THR A 300 22.90 11.22 0.07
C THR A 300 24.39 11.46 0.31
N PHE A 301 24.77 12.61 0.88
CA PHE A 301 26.16 12.93 1.19
C PHE A 301 26.45 12.85 2.70
N PRO A 302 27.64 12.36 3.12
CA PRO A 302 28.03 12.40 4.52
C PRO A 302 28.22 13.84 5.02
N PRO A 303 27.93 14.14 6.30
CA PRO A 303 28.04 15.47 6.88
C PRO A 303 29.39 16.15 6.62
N GLY A 304 29.35 17.41 6.20
CA GLY A 304 30.53 18.23 5.91
C GLY A 304 31.00 18.25 4.45
N LYS A 305 30.40 17.46 3.54
CA LYS A 305 30.53 17.68 2.08
C LYS A 305 29.62 18.83 1.63
N LYS A 306 30.06 19.62 0.64
CA LYS A 306 29.25 20.64 -0.02
C LYS A 306 28.51 20.02 -1.23
N GLY A 307 27.27 19.61 -1.00
CA GLY A 307 26.31 19.21 -2.04
C GLY A 307 25.34 20.34 -2.41
N PRO A 308 24.52 20.16 -3.47
CA PRO A 308 23.21 20.80 -3.57
C PRO A 308 22.33 20.38 -2.38
N ARG A 309 21.25 21.11 -2.08
CA ARG A 309 20.16 20.51 -1.29
C ARG A 309 19.48 19.39 -2.09
N GLN A 310 18.70 18.55 -1.43
CA GLN A 310 17.77 17.63 -2.07
C GLN A 310 16.39 18.31 -2.16
N PRO A 311 15.90 18.67 -3.36
CA PRO A 311 14.52 19.12 -3.51
C PRO A 311 13.53 17.99 -3.20
N TRP A 312 12.33 18.36 -2.80
CA TRP A 312 11.31 17.47 -2.26
C TRP A 312 10.01 17.62 -3.05
N HIS A 313 9.64 16.62 -3.84
CA HIS A 313 8.40 16.57 -4.60
C HIS A 313 7.42 15.57 -3.99
N ASP A 314 6.21 16.00 -3.66
CA ASP A 314 5.32 15.26 -2.76
C ASP A 314 3.86 15.74 -2.83
N LEU A 315 2.93 14.93 -2.31
CA LEU A 315 1.49 15.11 -2.46
C LEU A 315 0.78 15.04 -1.09
N HIS A 316 -0.16 15.94 -0.85
CA HIS A 316 -0.94 15.99 0.39
C HIS A 316 -2.34 16.58 0.15
N CYS A 317 -3.34 16.06 0.85
CA CYS A 317 -4.73 16.52 0.75
C CYS A 317 -5.31 16.84 2.12
N LYS A 318 -6.27 17.77 2.13
CA LYS A 318 -7.12 18.09 3.26
C LYS A 318 -8.45 17.41 3.01
N LEU A 319 -9.13 17.15 4.11
CA LEU A 319 -10.45 16.58 4.16
C LEU A 319 -11.31 17.51 4.99
N GLU A 320 -12.44 17.88 4.42
CA GLU A 320 -13.53 18.54 5.11
C GLU A 320 -14.76 17.62 5.03
N GLY A 321 -15.83 18.00 5.73
CA GLY A 321 -17.04 17.19 5.80
C GLY A 321 -16.85 15.84 6.52
N PRO A 322 -17.75 14.85 6.28
CA PRO A 322 -17.77 13.58 6.99
C PRO A 322 -16.44 12.79 7.00
N ALA A 323 -15.64 12.90 5.93
CA ALA A 323 -14.36 12.20 5.80
C ALA A 323 -13.34 12.64 6.86
N ALA A 324 -13.35 13.92 7.25
CA ALA A 324 -12.49 14.45 8.32
C ALA A 324 -12.78 13.76 9.68
N TYR A 325 -14.03 13.39 9.94
CA TYR A 325 -14.41 12.71 11.19
C TYR A 325 -13.98 11.23 11.21
N ASP A 326 -13.81 10.59 10.06
CA ASP A 326 -13.21 9.25 9.99
C ASP A 326 -11.67 9.29 10.17
N VAL A 327 -10.97 10.35 9.71
CA VAL A 327 -9.56 10.59 10.07
C VAL A 327 -9.40 10.88 11.56
N LEU A 328 -10.24 11.76 12.15
CA LEU A 328 -10.30 12.00 13.59
C LEU A 328 -10.50 10.68 14.36
N LYS A 329 -11.46 9.84 13.93
CA LYS A 329 -11.73 8.53 14.52
C LYS A 329 -10.54 7.57 14.40
N ASN A 330 -9.74 7.63 13.34
CA ASN A 330 -8.47 6.92 13.27
C ASN A 330 -7.48 7.40 14.35
N PHE A 331 -7.30 8.72 14.50
CA PHE A 331 -6.47 9.30 15.55
C PHE A 331 -6.95 8.89 16.95
N GLU A 332 -8.25 9.00 17.25
CA GLU A 332 -8.80 8.55 18.53
C GLU A 332 -8.49 7.09 18.84
N GLN A 333 -8.59 6.21 17.83
CA GLN A 333 -8.37 4.77 17.97
C GLN A 333 -6.89 4.44 18.20
N ARG A 334 -5.95 5.19 17.60
CA ARG A 334 -4.50 5.12 17.88
C ARG A 334 -4.17 5.69 19.26
N TRP A 335 -4.67 6.89 19.59
CA TRP A 335 -4.44 7.57 20.87
C TRP A 335 -4.85 6.69 22.06
N ARG A 336 -6.09 6.19 22.06
CA ARG A 336 -6.62 5.29 23.11
C ARG A 336 -5.90 3.93 23.20
N LYS A 337 -5.01 3.61 22.27
CA LYS A 337 -4.11 2.45 22.32
C LYS A 337 -2.75 2.82 22.92
N ALA A 338 -2.13 3.91 22.47
CA ALA A 338 -0.84 4.41 22.95
C ALA A 338 -0.89 4.79 24.44
N THR A 339 -1.89 5.56 24.87
CA THR A 339 -1.99 6.07 26.25
C THR A 339 -2.35 5.02 27.31
N LYS A 340 -2.72 3.80 26.90
CA LYS A 340 -3.27 2.72 27.76
C LYS A 340 -2.42 2.43 29.02
N TRP A 341 -1.09 2.53 28.92
CA TRP A 341 -0.19 2.30 30.06
C TRP A 341 -0.12 3.49 31.02
N SER A 342 -0.30 4.72 30.52
CA SER A 342 -0.38 5.93 31.34
C SER A 342 -1.62 5.92 32.24
N GLU A 343 -2.79 5.59 31.67
CA GLU A 343 -4.04 5.40 32.42
C GLU A 343 -3.88 4.39 33.58
N PHE A 344 -3.11 3.32 33.34
CA PHE A 344 -2.85 2.29 34.35
C PHE A 344 -1.92 2.79 35.46
N GLY A 345 -0.92 3.62 35.14
CA GLY A 345 -0.08 4.28 36.14
C GLY A 345 -0.83 5.32 36.96
N GLN A 346 -1.70 6.13 36.34
CA GLN A 346 -2.56 7.09 37.03
C GLN A 346 -3.51 6.42 38.03
N LYS A 347 -4.04 5.22 37.73
CA LYS A 347 -4.93 4.49 38.68
C LYS A 347 -4.29 4.10 40.01
N PHE A 348 -2.96 4.10 40.13
CA PHE A 348 -2.26 3.92 41.42
C PHE A 348 -1.94 5.25 42.12
N LYS A 349 -2.09 6.41 41.45
CA LYS A 349 -2.01 7.74 42.06
C LYS A 349 -3.41 8.22 42.46
N ARG A 350 -3.74 8.09 43.75
CA ARG A 350 -4.90 8.81 44.30
C ARG A 350 -4.62 10.32 44.27
N ILE A 351 -5.58 11.08 43.74
CA ILE A 351 -5.66 12.55 43.69
C ILE A 351 -4.77 13.22 42.60
N SER A 352 -5.42 13.53 41.47
CA SER A 352 -5.15 14.69 40.60
C SER A 352 -6.50 15.29 40.16
N HIS A 353 -6.50 16.50 39.59
CA HIS A 353 -7.70 17.31 39.36
C HIS A 353 -8.39 17.02 38.01
N TRP A 354 -9.50 17.72 37.74
CA TRP A 354 -10.36 17.62 36.54
C TRP A 354 -9.69 18.07 35.21
N HIS A 355 -8.46 17.64 34.93
CA HIS A 355 -7.71 17.99 33.71
C HIS A 355 -7.19 16.75 32.93
N ASP A 356 -7.29 15.55 33.50
CA ASP A 356 -6.69 14.30 32.97
C ASP A 356 -7.54 13.57 31.88
N ASP A 357 -8.12 14.29 30.91
CA ASP A 357 -8.85 13.70 29.76
C ASP A 357 -8.40 14.36 28.44
N ALA A 358 -7.14 14.11 28.08
CA ALA A 358 -6.44 14.75 26.96
C ALA A 358 -7.01 14.45 25.55
N LEU A 359 -8.06 13.64 25.44
CA LEU A 359 -8.80 13.41 24.19
C LEU A 359 -10.19 14.02 24.30
N LEU A 360 -10.37 15.18 23.66
CA LEU A 360 -11.63 15.93 23.66
C LEU A 360 -12.77 15.09 23.06
N LYS A 361 -13.89 15.03 23.78
CA LYS A 361 -15.12 14.37 23.32
C LYS A 361 -15.96 15.37 22.55
N ILE A 362 -15.65 15.51 21.26
CA ILE A 362 -16.19 16.57 20.39
C ILE A 362 -17.72 16.53 20.32
N GLU A 363 -18.32 15.34 20.39
CA GLU A 363 -19.75 15.04 20.59
C GLU A 363 -20.45 15.84 21.72
N ARG A 364 -19.68 16.43 22.66
CA ARG A 364 -20.17 17.18 23.83
C ARG A 364 -19.99 18.69 23.70
N ILE A 365 -19.33 19.16 22.64
CA ILE A 365 -18.99 20.56 22.42
C ILE A 365 -20.02 21.14 21.46
N SER A 366 -21.08 21.75 22.02
CA SER A 366 -22.29 22.11 21.27
C SER A 366 -22.11 23.10 20.11
N TRP A 367 -20.97 23.79 20.04
CA TRP A 367 -20.60 24.68 18.94
C TRP A 367 -19.69 24.04 17.88
N ILE A 368 -19.28 22.77 18.05
CA ILE A 368 -18.60 22.00 17.01
C ILE A 368 -19.60 21.03 16.39
N ILE A 369 -19.96 21.27 15.12
CA ILE A 369 -20.80 20.35 14.35
C ILE A 369 -20.04 19.01 14.29
N SER A 370 -20.69 17.94 14.72
CA SER A 370 -20.04 16.63 14.84
C SER A 370 -21.06 15.49 14.80
N PRO A 371 -20.64 14.28 14.38
CA PRO A 371 -21.46 13.08 14.47
C PRO A 371 -21.84 12.76 15.91
N SER A 372 -23.07 12.31 16.11
CA SER A 372 -23.64 12.02 17.43
C SER A 372 -24.69 10.90 17.34
N THR A 373 -25.36 10.60 18.45
CA THR A 373 -26.51 9.67 18.46
C THR A 373 -27.73 10.18 17.70
N THR A 374 -27.80 11.48 17.38
CA THR A 374 -28.89 12.10 16.61
C THR A 374 -28.46 12.60 15.23
N VAL A 375 -27.15 12.72 14.98
CA VAL A 375 -26.56 13.16 13.70
C VAL A 375 -25.63 12.05 13.19
N PRO A 376 -26.08 11.19 12.26
CA PRO A 376 -25.21 10.22 11.59
C PRO A 376 -23.97 10.88 10.97
N ASN A 377 -22.87 10.14 10.81
CA ASN A 377 -21.62 10.72 10.27
C ASN A 377 -21.78 11.32 8.86
N ASP A 378 -22.74 10.81 8.09
CA ASP A 378 -23.02 11.23 6.71
C ASP A 378 -24.27 12.10 6.59
N HIS A 379 -24.70 12.74 7.68
CA HIS A 379 -25.87 13.60 7.70
C HIS A 379 -25.59 14.94 6.98
N PRO A 380 -26.49 15.49 6.15
CA PRO A 380 -26.22 16.69 5.33
C PRO A 380 -25.71 17.93 6.08
N LEU A 381 -26.04 18.07 7.38
CA LEU A 381 -25.46 19.12 8.25
C LEU A 381 -23.92 19.06 8.39
N LEU A 382 -23.29 17.96 7.97
CA LEU A 382 -21.84 17.77 7.95
C LEU A 382 -21.24 17.94 6.55
N TRP A 383 -22.04 17.98 5.47
CA TRP A 383 -21.53 18.13 4.11
C TRP A 383 -20.94 19.53 3.88
N VAL A 384 -20.00 19.62 2.93
CA VAL A 384 -19.36 20.89 2.53
C VAL A 384 -20.17 21.64 1.46
N SER A 385 -20.93 20.88 0.68
CA SER A 385 -21.69 21.27 -0.52
C SER A 385 -22.93 20.37 -0.62
N GLU A 386 -23.98 20.83 -1.27
CA GLU A 386 -25.13 19.97 -1.61
C GLU A 386 -24.75 18.97 -2.73
N GLU A 387 -25.49 17.87 -2.85
CA GLU A 387 -25.16 16.80 -3.80
C GLU A 387 -25.22 17.27 -5.27
N ASP A 388 -26.13 18.19 -5.59
CA ASP A 388 -26.29 18.82 -6.92
C ASP A 388 -25.21 19.87 -7.24
N ASP A 389 -24.29 20.20 -6.32
CA ASP A 389 -23.17 21.11 -6.58
C ASP A 389 -22.12 20.41 -7.48
N PRO A 390 -21.78 20.96 -8.67
CA PRO A 390 -20.75 20.35 -9.53
C PRO A 390 -19.39 20.22 -8.81
N GLU A 391 -19.09 21.10 -7.86
CA GLU A 391 -17.84 21.13 -7.12
C GLU A 391 -17.87 20.30 -5.81
N ASN A 392 -18.90 19.46 -5.65
CA ASN A 392 -18.99 18.37 -4.68
C ASN A 392 -17.97 17.25 -4.97
N TRP A 393 -17.67 16.43 -3.96
CA TRP A 393 -16.71 15.33 -4.01
C TRP A 393 -17.22 14.13 -3.23
N HIS A 394 -17.07 12.93 -3.79
CA HIS A 394 -17.24 11.67 -3.06
C HIS A 394 -15.88 11.19 -2.59
N VAL A 395 -15.73 10.95 -1.30
CA VAL A 395 -14.43 10.69 -0.65
C VAL A 395 -14.52 9.48 0.28
N GLN A 396 -13.51 8.60 0.25
CA GLN A 396 -13.42 7.44 1.13
C GLN A 396 -12.05 7.36 1.79
N VAL A 397 -12.01 7.13 3.11
CA VAL A 397 -10.76 7.00 3.88
C VAL A 397 -10.32 5.54 3.93
N PHE A 398 -9.07 5.27 3.58
CA PHE A 398 -8.45 3.95 3.56
C PHE A 398 -7.28 3.88 4.53
N ARG A 399 -6.95 2.68 5.02
CA ARG A 399 -5.77 2.44 5.87
C ARG A 399 -5.06 1.13 5.58
N SER A 400 -3.82 1.09 6.05
CA SER A 400 -3.13 -0.16 6.43
C SER A 400 -2.91 -0.09 7.93
N ILE A 401 -3.63 -0.87 8.75
CA ILE A 401 -3.46 -0.85 10.22
C ILE A 401 -4.02 -2.11 10.89
N ASP A 402 -3.44 -2.52 12.02
CA ASP A 402 -3.91 -3.68 12.78
C ASP A 402 -4.38 -3.38 14.22
N SER A 403 -5.03 -4.37 14.83
CA SER A 403 -5.43 -4.37 16.25
C SER A 403 -4.25 -4.33 17.24
N GLY A 404 -3.00 -4.32 16.76
CA GLY A 404 -1.79 -4.02 17.51
C GLY A 404 -1.58 -2.51 17.68
N SER A 405 -1.82 -1.70 16.65
CA SER A 405 -1.70 -0.24 16.72
C SER A 405 -2.94 0.52 17.19
N LEU A 406 -4.15 -0.06 17.12
CA LEU A 406 -5.38 0.66 17.51
C LEU A 406 -6.27 -0.02 18.57
N LYS A 407 -7.27 0.71 19.08
CA LYS A 407 -8.32 0.23 19.99
C LYS A 407 -9.69 0.63 19.42
N GLY A 408 -10.43 -0.35 18.90
CA GLY A 408 -11.77 -0.11 18.32
C GLY A 408 -12.27 -1.25 17.43
N PHE A 409 -11.37 -2.07 16.86
CA PHE A 409 -11.76 -3.17 15.98
C PHE A 409 -12.67 -4.22 16.66
N PRO A 410 -13.58 -4.85 15.87
CA PRO A 410 -14.44 -5.93 16.34
C PRO A 410 -13.64 -7.15 16.83
N LYS A 411 -14.22 -7.87 17.80
CA LYS A 411 -13.65 -9.11 18.36
C LYS A 411 -14.30 -10.39 17.80
N ASN A 412 -15.41 -10.25 17.08
CA ASN A 412 -16.13 -11.34 16.43
C ASN A 412 -15.74 -11.32 14.95
N VAL A 413 -15.49 -12.49 14.36
CA VAL A 413 -15.03 -12.60 12.97
C VAL A 413 -16.10 -12.12 11.99
N HIS A 414 -17.38 -12.47 12.17
CA HIS A 414 -18.44 -11.99 11.27
C HIS A 414 -18.61 -10.46 11.30
N ALA A 415 -18.27 -9.81 12.41
CA ALA A 415 -18.28 -8.35 12.53
C ALA A 415 -17.01 -7.68 11.96
N ALA A 416 -15.92 -8.44 11.79
CA ALA A 416 -14.70 -8.02 11.11
C ALA A 416 -14.85 -8.19 9.59
N ASP A 417 -15.36 -9.34 9.16
CA ASP A 417 -15.72 -9.69 7.78
C ASP A 417 -16.72 -8.70 7.16
N ALA A 418 -17.77 -8.33 7.90
CA ALA A 418 -18.70 -7.26 7.52
C ALA A 418 -18.07 -5.84 7.43
N GLN A 419 -16.78 -5.70 7.70
CA GLN A 419 -15.97 -4.48 7.59
C GLN A 419 -14.70 -4.72 6.72
N ASN A 420 -14.67 -5.82 5.95
CA ASN A 420 -13.53 -6.33 5.17
C ASN A 420 -12.20 -6.47 5.95
N LEU A 421 -12.26 -6.59 7.27
CA LEU A 421 -11.10 -6.73 8.13
C LEU A 421 -10.63 -8.19 8.20
N VAL A 422 -9.38 -8.43 7.79
CA VAL A 422 -8.80 -9.77 7.66
C VAL A 422 -8.15 -10.21 8.97
N TRP A 423 -8.31 -11.48 9.35
CA TRP A 423 -7.61 -12.05 10.51
C TRP A 423 -6.25 -12.64 10.12
N ALA A 424 -5.22 -12.38 10.92
CA ALA A 424 -3.95 -13.11 10.82
C ALA A 424 -3.35 -13.37 12.20
N LYS A 425 -3.05 -14.64 12.50
CA LYS A 425 -2.57 -15.13 13.81
C LYS A 425 -3.54 -14.77 14.96
N ASN A 426 -3.36 -13.59 15.54
CA ASN A 426 -4.08 -13.05 16.69
C ASN A 426 -4.47 -11.56 16.49
N LEU A 427 -4.31 -11.04 15.26
CA LEU A 427 -4.55 -9.65 14.90
C LEU A 427 -5.69 -9.56 13.89
N VAL A 428 -6.45 -8.47 13.99
CA VAL A 428 -7.42 -8.00 12.99
C VAL A 428 -6.73 -6.91 12.18
N ILE A 429 -6.76 -7.00 10.85
CA ILE A 429 -6.00 -6.17 9.92
C ILE A 429 -6.94 -5.47 8.94
N ASP A 430 -6.82 -4.15 8.87
CA ASP A 430 -7.33 -3.30 7.81
C ASP A 430 -6.24 -3.19 6.73
N ARG A 431 -6.57 -3.60 5.50
CA ARG A 431 -5.72 -3.50 4.30
C ARG A 431 -6.42 -2.73 3.18
N SER A 432 -7.32 -1.83 3.54
CA SER A 432 -8.23 -1.16 2.60
C SER A 432 -7.50 -0.32 1.56
N ILE A 433 -6.28 0.19 1.83
CA ILE A 433 -5.46 0.88 0.82
C ILE A 433 -5.13 -0.05 -0.35
N GLN A 434 -4.57 -1.25 -0.09
CA GLN A 434 -4.23 -2.19 -1.16
C GLN A 434 -5.49 -2.57 -1.96
N MET A 435 -6.63 -2.74 -1.29
CA MET A 435 -7.91 -3.05 -1.94
C MET A 435 -8.40 -1.88 -2.82
N ALA A 436 -8.27 -0.64 -2.37
CA ALA A 436 -8.64 0.56 -3.14
C ALA A 436 -7.76 0.76 -4.37
N TYR A 437 -6.44 0.58 -4.25
CA TYR A 437 -5.52 0.58 -5.40
C TYR A 437 -5.90 -0.52 -6.42
N ILE A 438 -6.16 -1.75 -5.97
CA ILE A 438 -6.59 -2.86 -6.84
C ILE A 438 -7.91 -2.50 -7.55
N GLN A 439 -8.91 -1.96 -6.83
CA GLN A 439 -10.19 -1.58 -7.43
C GLN A 439 -10.02 -0.49 -8.48
N ALA A 440 -9.23 0.55 -8.20
CA ALA A 440 -8.95 1.63 -9.15
C ALA A 440 -8.23 1.12 -10.41
N ILE A 441 -7.15 0.36 -10.25
CA ILE A 441 -6.38 -0.22 -11.37
C ILE A 441 -7.25 -1.14 -12.23
N ARG A 442 -8.14 -1.94 -11.63
CA ARG A 442 -9.07 -2.80 -12.37
C ARG A 442 -10.18 -2.02 -13.06
N SER A 443 -10.63 -0.90 -12.49
CA SER A 443 -11.70 -0.06 -13.07
C SER A 443 -11.21 0.86 -14.19
N ALA A 444 -9.91 1.18 -14.23
CA ALA A 444 -9.27 2.06 -15.21
C ALA A 444 -9.54 1.67 -16.68
N GLN A 445 -9.87 2.64 -17.54
CA GLN A 445 -10.22 2.43 -18.95
C GLN A 445 -9.31 3.16 -19.95
N HIS A 446 -8.72 4.29 -19.57
CA HIS A 446 -7.96 5.21 -20.43
C HIS A 446 -6.49 5.26 -20.02
N PHE A 447 -6.19 5.72 -18.81
CA PHE A 447 -4.81 5.83 -18.33
C PHE A 447 -4.70 5.82 -16.81
N ILE A 448 -3.48 5.55 -16.33
CA ILE A 448 -3.11 5.67 -14.92
C ILE A 448 -1.84 6.53 -14.83
N TYR A 449 -1.82 7.48 -13.91
CA TYR A 449 -0.66 8.30 -13.58
C TYR A 449 -0.31 8.10 -12.10
N ILE A 450 0.88 7.59 -11.81
CA ILE A 450 1.36 7.26 -10.46
C ILE A 450 2.58 8.11 -10.14
N GLU A 451 2.62 8.65 -8.92
CA GLU A 451 3.83 9.20 -8.32
C GLU A 451 4.07 8.47 -7.00
N ASN A 452 5.23 7.82 -6.84
CA ASN A 452 5.50 7.03 -5.63
C ASN A 452 6.98 7.02 -5.22
N GLN A 453 7.24 7.14 -3.92
CA GLN A 453 8.57 6.98 -3.33
C GLN A 453 9.20 5.59 -3.59
N TYR A 454 8.38 4.54 -3.70
CA TYR A 454 8.83 3.18 -3.99
C TYR A 454 7.91 2.49 -4.99
N PHE A 455 8.46 1.67 -5.88
CA PHE A 455 7.67 0.86 -6.80
C PHE A 455 8.20 -0.58 -6.86
N LEU A 456 7.75 -1.43 -5.92
CA LEU A 456 8.14 -2.84 -5.84
C LEU A 456 7.02 -3.74 -5.30
N GLY A 457 6.89 -4.95 -5.84
CA GLY A 457 5.85 -5.87 -5.42
C GLY A 457 5.59 -7.03 -6.37
N SER A 458 4.60 -7.84 -6.00
CA SER A 458 4.20 -9.08 -6.67
C SER A 458 5.35 -10.10 -6.81
N SER A 459 6.18 -10.25 -5.77
CA SER A 459 7.45 -10.99 -5.87
C SER A 459 7.32 -12.41 -6.37
N TYR A 460 6.21 -13.10 -6.07
CA TYR A 460 5.89 -14.46 -6.56
C TYR A 460 6.02 -14.62 -8.09
N ALA A 461 5.91 -13.53 -8.87
CA ALA A 461 6.03 -13.52 -10.31
C ALA A 461 7.34 -12.91 -10.85
N TRP A 462 8.22 -12.36 -10.00
CA TRP A 462 9.55 -11.88 -10.40
C TRP A 462 10.37 -12.98 -11.09
N PRO A 463 11.28 -12.65 -12.03
CA PRO A 463 12.10 -13.65 -12.71
C PRO A 463 13.09 -14.36 -11.76
N SER A 464 13.49 -13.70 -10.67
CA SER A 464 14.25 -14.32 -9.57
C SER A 464 13.72 -13.84 -8.20
N TYR A 465 14.23 -14.41 -7.08
CA TYR A 465 13.83 -14.04 -5.70
C TYR A 465 12.32 -14.10 -5.38
N LYS A 466 11.59 -15.06 -5.99
CA LYS A 466 10.12 -15.17 -5.87
C LYS A 466 9.56 -15.19 -4.44
N ASN A 467 10.35 -15.72 -3.50
CA ASN A 467 9.95 -15.91 -2.10
C ASN A 467 10.28 -14.71 -1.17
N ALA A 468 10.69 -13.55 -1.71
CA ALA A 468 10.99 -12.35 -0.91
C ALA A 468 9.81 -11.82 -0.07
N GLY A 469 8.58 -12.26 -0.38
CA GLY A 469 7.38 -11.98 0.41
C GLY A 469 6.81 -10.57 0.20
N ALA A 470 7.12 -9.95 -0.94
CA ALA A 470 6.46 -8.72 -1.41
C ALA A 470 5.17 -9.09 -2.17
N ASP A 471 4.25 -9.77 -1.48
CA ASP A 471 3.04 -10.38 -2.02
C ASP A 471 1.96 -9.36 -2.50
N ASN A 472 2.18 -8.05 -2.39
CA ASN A 472 1.24 -7.03 -2.84
C ASN A 472 0.99 -7.12 -4.35
N LEU A 473 -0.24 -6.82 -4.78
CA LEU A 473 -0.69 -7.09 -6.15
C LEU A 473 -0.52 -5.90 -7.11
N ILE A 474 -0.05 -4.74 -6.64
CA ILE A 474 -0.17 -3.47 -7.39
C ILE A 474 0.59 -3.50 -8.74
N PRO A 475 1.85 -3.95 -8.82
CA PRO A 475 2.56 -4.04 -10.11
C PRO A 475 1.97 -5.10 -11.05
N MET A 476 1.46 -6.21 -10.52
CA MET A 476 0.83 -7.26 -11.32
C MET A 476 -0.52 -6.82 -11.90
N GLU A 477 -1.39 -6.18 -11.11
CA GLU A 477 -2.68 -5.67 -11.59
C GLU A 477 -2.48 -4.62 -12.70
N LEU A 478 -1.46 -3.75 -12.60
CA LEU A 478 -1.10 -2.81 -13.66
C LEU A 478 -0.68 -3.53 -14.94
N ALA A 479 0.23 -4.51 -14.86
CA ALA A 479 0.69 -5.29 -16.02
C ALA A 479 -0.45 -6.11 -16.66
N LEU A 480 -1.36 -6.68 -15.86
CA LEU A 480 -2.52 -7.42 -16.36
C LEU A 480 -3.61 -6.50 -16.94
N LYS A 481 -3.82 -5.29 -16.41
CA LYS A 481 -4.69 -4.27 -17.01
C LYS A 481 -4.15 -3.85 -18.38
N ILE A 482 -2.87 -3.51 -18.49
CA ILE A 482 -2.22 -3.19 -19.77
C ILE A 482 -2.39 -4.36 -20.77
N ALA A 483 -2.03 -5.59 -20.36
CA ALA A 483 -2.20 -6.77 -21.21
C ALA A 483 -3.67 -7.01 -21.62
N SER A 484 -4.65 -6.74 -20.75
CA SER A 484 -6.07 -6.85 -21.11
C SER A 484 -6.49 -5.84 -22.19
N LYS A 485 -6.01 -4.60 -22.12
CA LYS A 485 -6.29 -3.53 -23.09
C LYS A 485 -5.60 -3.79 -24.44
N ILE A 486 -4.33 -4.22 -24.42
CA ILE A 486 -3.59 -4.69 -25.60
C ILE A 486 -4.36 -5.81 -26.33
N ARG A 487 -4.84 -6.80 -25.58
CA ARG A 487 -5.60 -7.94 -26.13
C ARG A 487 -6.97 -7.53 -26.68
N ALA A 488 -7.62 -6.54 -26.08
CA ALA A 488 -8.84 -5.92 -26.59
C ALA A 488 -8.60 -5.00 -27.81
N LYS A 489 -7.33 -4.62 -28.07
CA LYS A 489 -6.90 -3.58 -29.02
C LYS A 489 -7.44 -2.19 -28.67
N GLU A 490 -7.67 -1.97 -27.38
CA GLU A 490 -8.03 -0.68 -26.80
C GLU A 490 -6.76 0.08 -26.40
N ARG A 491 -6.76 1.41 -26.57
CA ARG A 491 -5.64 2.24 -26.14
C ARG A 491 -5.64 2.34 -24.61
N PHE A 492 -4.46 2.27 -24.01
CA PHE A 492 -4.25 2.43 -22.57
C PHE A 492 -2.80 2.83 -22.30
N THR A 493 -2.52 3.55 -21.21
CA THR A 493 -1.14 3.84 -20.76
C THR A 493 -1.03 3.96 -19.25
N VAL A 494 0.11 3.53 -18.70
CA VAL A 494 0.52 3.78 -17.32
C VAL A 494 1.80 4.62 -17.30
N TYR A 495 1.73 5.77 -16.65
CA TYR A 495 2.86 6.64 -16.34
C TYR A 495 3.25 6.43 -14.87
N VAL A 496 4.54 6.23 -14.58
CA VAL A 496 5.04 6.05 -13.20
C VAL A 496 6.23 6.97 -12.96
N VAL A 497 6.09 7.92 -12.03
CA VAL A 497 7.17 8.80 -11.56
C VAL A 497 7.67 8.29 -10.21
N ILE A 498 8.96 8.05 -10.11
CA ILE A 498 9.66 7.49 -8.94
C ILE A 498 10.94 8.31 -8.66
N PRO A 499 11.49 8.32 -7.44
CA PRO A 499 12.75 9.01 -7.19
C PRO A 499 13.88 8.30 -7.95
N MET A 500 14.91 9.06 -8.37
CA MET A 500 16.03 8.47 -9.13
C MET A 500 16.74 7.37 -8.33
N TRP A 501 16.86 7.56 -7.01
CA TRP A 501 17.13 6.49 -6.04
C TRP A 501 16.36 6.75 -4.73
N PRO A 502 16.02 5.71 -3.96
CA PRO A 502 15.53 5.87 -2.58
C PRO A 502 16.50 6.66 -1.68
N GLU A 503 15.96 7.51 -0.80
CA GLU A 503 16.72 8.42 0.08
C GLU A 503 17.86 7.75 0.88
N GLY A 504 18.96 8.49 1.03
CA GLY A 504 20.23 8.01 1.55
C GLY A 504 21.30 7.89 0.47
N ALA A 505 22.39 7.18 0.77
CA ALA A 505 23.51 6.99 -0.17
C ALA A 505 23.20 5.85 -1.18
N PRO A 506 23.28 6.08 -2.50
CA PRO A 506 22.99 5.08 -3.54
C PRO A 506 23.80 3.78 -3.42
N GLU A 507 25.05 3.87 -2.95
CA GLU A 507 25.95 2.73 -2.75
C GLU A 507 25.64 1.92 -1.47
N SER A 508 24.72 2.38 -0.62
CA SER A 508 24.35 1.67 0.60
C SER A 508 23.60 0.37 0.30
N ALA A 509 23.82 -0.65 1.13
CA ALA A 509 23.19 -1.97 0.94
C ALA A 509 21.67 -1.90 0.87
N SER A 510 21.03 -1.06 1.70
CA SER A 510 19.58 -0.85 1.70
C SER A 510 19.08 -0.23 0.39
N VAL A 511 19.74 0.79 -0.14
CA VAL A 511 19.33 1.44 -1.40
C VAL A 511 19.57 0.51 -2.59
N GLN A 512 20.72 -0.16 -2.65
CA GLN A 512 21.04 -1.14 -3.70
C GLN A 512 20.06 -2.32 -3.72
N GLU A 513 19.59 -2.81 -2.57
CA GLU A 513 18.63 -3.92 -2.51
C GLU A 513 17.22 -3.50 -2.92
N ILE A 514 16.77 -2.30 -2.51
CA ILE A 514 15.47 -1.76 -2.91
C ILE A 514 15.44 -1.52 -4.44
N LEU A 515 16.51 -0.95 -5.00
CA LEU A 515 16.66 -0.79 -6.45
C LEU A 515 16.66 -2.14 -7.19
N TYR A 516 17.19 -3.20 -6.58
CA TYR A 516 17.14 -4.55 -7.13
C TYR A 516 15.70 -5.10 -7.15
N TRP A 517 14.94 -4.94 -6.06
CA TRP A 517 13.51 -5.31 -6.02
C TRP A 517 12.65 -4.51 -7.02
N GLN A 518 12.94 -3.22 -7.19
CA GLN A 518 12.33 -2.39 -8.22
C GLN A 518 12.67 -2.91 -9.63
N GLY A 519 13.94 -3.23 -9.90
CA GLY A 519 14.37 -3.84 -11.16
C GLY A 519 13.72 -5.20 -11.46
N GLN A 520 13.56 -6.08 -10.46
CA GLN A 520 12.80 -7.33 -10.60
C GLN A 520 11.31 -7.08 -10.91
N THR A 521 10.73 -6.03 -10.30
CA THR A 521 9.34 -5.63 -10.52
C THR A 521 9.14 -5.07 -11.94
N MET A 522 10.00 -4.15 -12.40
CA MET A 522 10.00 -3.62 -13.76
C MET A 522 10.13 -4.74 -14.80
N GLN A 523 11.10 -5.64 -14.63
CA GLN A 523 11.34 -6.77 -15.53
C GLN A 523 10.10 -7.66 -15.64
N MET A 524 9.48 -8.03 -14.52
CA MET A 524 8.23 -8.80 -14.48
C MET A 524 7.11 -8.14 -15.28
N MET A 525 6.91 -6.83 -15.13
CA MET A 525 5.84 -6.10 -15.84
C MET A 525 6.10 -6.03 -17.34
N TYR A 526 7.30 -5.63 -17.75
CA TYR A 526 7.65 -5.53 -19.17
C TYR A 526 7.67 -6.89 -19.87
N ASP A 527 8.09 -7.97 -19.21
CA ASP A 527 7.96 -9.33 -19.76
C ASP A 527 6.50 -9.70 -20.05
N ILE A 528 5.55 -9.30 -19.18
CA ILE A 528 4.12 -9.58 -19.38
C ILE A 528 3.59 -8.79 -20.58
N ILE A 529 3.92 -7.49 -20.67
CA ILE A 529 3.47 -6.59 -21.73
C ILE A 529 4.02 -7.03 -23.08
N ALA A 530 5.33 -7.29 -23.18
CA ALA A 530 5.98 -7.75 -24.42
C ALA A 530 5.44 -9.11 -24.89
N ARG A 531 5.15 -10.04 -23.96
CA ARG A 531 4.48 -11.31 -24.30
C ARG A 531 3.08 -11.10 -24.89
N GLU A 532 2.32 -10.11 -24.41
CA GLU A 532 0.98 -9.82 -24.93
C GLU A 532 0.98 -9.04 -26.25
N ILE A 533 1.94 -8.11 -26.44
CA ILE A 533 2.19 -7.45 -27.74
C ILE A 533 2.45 -8.52 -28.82
N LYS A 534 3.29 -9.51 -28.48
CA LYS A 534 3.67 -10.61 -29.36
C LYS A 534 2.56 -11.63 -29.60
N SER A 535 1.72 -11.96 -28.61
CA SER A 535 0.52 -12.80 -28.82
C SER A 535 -0.54 -12.09 -29.67
N SER A 536 -0.69 -10.78 -29.51
CA SER A 536 -1.67 -9.93 -30.21
C SER A 536 -1.24 -9.50 -31.61
N GLN A 537 -0.04 -9.91 -32.06
CA GLN A 537 0.53 -9.65 -33.38
C GLN A 537 0.68 -8.14 -33.72
N LEU A 538 1.06 -7.34 -32.73
CA LEU A 538 1.27 -5.89 -32.90
C LEU A 538 2.74 -5.60 -33.27
N GLU A 539 3.11 -5.87 -34.53
CA GLU A 539 4.51 -5.85 -35.01
C GLU A 539 5.27 -4.52 -34.80
N ASN A 540 4.55 -3.39 -34.74
CA ASN A 540 5.12 -2.04 -34.60
C ASN A 540 4.94 -1.43 -33.20
N ALA A 541 4.51 -2.21 -32.20
CA ALA A 541 4.26 -1.72 -30.85
C ALA A 541 5.40 -2.09 -29.88
N HIS A 542 5.82 -1.13 -29.05
CA HIS A 542 6.85 -1.31 -28.04
C HIS A 542 6.24 -1.35 -26.61
N PRO A 543 6.84 -2.03 -25.62
CA PRO A 543 6.31 -2.02 -24.26
C PRO A 543 6.21 -0.60 -23.63
N THR A 544 7.09 0.32 -24.04
CA THR A 544 7.06 1.74 -23.64
C THR A 544 5.97 2.56 -24.35
N ASP A 545 5.23 2.00 -25.30
CA ASP A 545 4.00 2.62 -25.78
C ASP A 545 2.86 2.52 -24.74
N TYR A 546 3.01 1.70 -23.69
CA TYR A 546 1.96 1.40 -22.70
C TYR A 546 2.37 1.54 -21.23
N LEU A 547 3.67 1.40 -20.89
CA LEU A 547 4.19 1.56 -19.54
C LEU A 547 5.49 2.36 -19.60
N ASN A 548 5.58 3.46 -18.86
CA ASN A 548 6.78 4.30 -18.79
C ASN A 548 7.14 4.63 -17.34
N PHE A 549 8.44 4.61 -17.06
CA PHE A 549 9.01 5.02 -15.78
C PHE A 549 9.88 6.27 -15.95
N TYR A 550 9.68 7.23 -15.07
CA TYR A 550 10.37 8.51 -15.04
C TYR A 550 10.92 8.77 -13.63
N CYS A 551 11.89 9.65 -13.55
CA CYS A 551 12.27 10.32 -12.30
C CYS A 551 12.34 11.83 -12.51
N LEU A 552 12.48 12.58 -11.42
CA LEU A 552 12.61 14.03 -11.48
C LEU A 552 14.05 14.46 -11.18
N GLY A 553 14.49 15.55 -11.80
CA GLY A 553 15.79 16.16 -11.56
C GLY A 553 15.84 17.62 -11.98
N ASN A 554 16.79 18.35 -11.41
CA ASN A 554 17.01 19.76 -11.73
C ASN A 554 18.47 20.00 -12.13
N ARG A 555 18.73 21.10 -12.86
CA ARG A 555 20.07 21.54 -13.24
C ARG A 555 20.16 23.06 -13.32
N GLU A 556 20.96 23.64 -12.43
CA GLU A 556 21.19 25.09 -12.30
C GLU A 556 22.58 25.48 -12.83
N GLU A 557 22.71 26.70 -13.34
CA GLU A 557 24.00 27.25 -13.77
C GLU A 557 24.76 27.78 -12.54
N CYS A 558 25.92 27.20 -12.22
CA CYS A 558 26.68 27.56 -11.03
C CYS A 558 27.45 28.89 -11.19
N ASN A 559 26.77 30.01 -10.94
CA ASN A 559 27.40 31.32 -10.92
C ASN A 559 28.47 31.45 -9.82
N GLU A 560 29.71 31.65 -10.25
CA GLU A 560 30.87 31.88 -9.39
C GLU A 560 30.79 33.18 -8.57
N GLU A 561 29.94 34.14 -8.97
CA GLU A 561 29.79 35.43 -8.27
C GLU A 561 28.75 35.35 -7.15
N GLU A 562 27.61 34.71 -7.38
CA GLU A 562 26.60 34.45 -6.35
C GLU A 562 27.15 33.53 -5.23
N SER A 563 27.98 32.57 -5.62
CA SER A 563 28.77 31.74 -4.69
C SER A 563 29.66 32.55 -3.74
N LYS A 564 30.10 33.75 -4.14
CA LYS A 564 30.92 34.68 -3.34
C LYS A 564 30.05 35.67 -2.56
N ALA A 565 28.86 36.01 -3.05
CA ALA A 565 27.89 36.86 -2.38
C ALA A 565 27.24 36.17 -1.16
N ASN A 566 26.83 34.90 -1.30
CA ASN A 566 26.09 34.15 -0.28
C ASN A 566 27.01 33.58 0.84
N GLY A 567 28.12 34.28 1.13
CA GLY A 567 28.99 34.02 2.27
C GLY A 567 29.75 32.68 2.26
N GLN A 568 29.67 31.87 1.19
CA GLN A 568 30.41 30.61 1.16
C GLN A 568 31.92 30.86 1.07
N PRO A 569 32.74 30.36 2.02
CA PRO A 569 34.19 30.54 1.94
C PRO A 569 34.76 29.79 0.75
N ALA A 570 35.70 30.44 0.07
CA ALA A 570 36.36 29.95 -1.15
C ALA A 570 36.97 28.56 -0.98
N SER A 571 37.00 27.80 -2.08
CA SER A 571 37.31 26.37 -2.09
C SER A 571 38.77 26.04 -1.77
N ASN A 572 39.02 25.44 -0.60
CA ASN A 572 40.16 24.55 -0.41
C ASN A 572 39.75 23.16 -0.93
N GLY A 573 40.23 22.79 -2.12
CA GLY A 573 39.69 21.66 -2.90
C GLY A 573 39.92 20.28 -2.30
N ASN A 574 38.95 19.78 -1.52
CA ASN A 574 38.68 18.34 -1.35
C ASN A 574 37.26 18.01 -0.82
N THR A 575 36.33 18.98 -0.77
CA THR A 575 35.04 18.86 -0.05
C THR A 575 33.79 19.15 -0.88
N ASP A 576 33.93 19.71 -2.08
CA ASP A 576 32.83 19.91 -3.03
C ASP A 576 32.50 18.60 -3.77
N THR A 577 31.22 18.39 -4.08
CA THR A 577 30.69 17.17 -4.73
C THR A 577 30.73 17.27 -6.26
N ALA A 578 30.71 16.12 -6.96
CA ALA A 578 30.54 16.09 -8.42
C ALA A 578 29.20 16.71 -8.86
N SER A 579 28.12 16.46 -8.11
CA SER A 579 26.81 17.10 -8.31
C SER A 579 26.87 18.63 -8.26
N LYS A 580 27.66 19.19 -7.33
CA LYS A 580 27.95 20.63 -7.29
C LYS A 580 28.81 21.11 -8.47
N LYS A 581 29.78 20.30 -8.93
CA LYS A 581 30.59 20.64 -10.13
C LYS A 581 29.75 20.71 -11.41
N PHE A 582 28.77 19.82 -11.57
CA PHE A 582 27.92 19.73 -12.77
C PHE A 582 26.57 20.47 -12.65
N GLY A 583 26.31 21.13 -11.51
CA GLY A 583 25.13 21.94 -11.25
C GLY A 583 23.81 21.15 -11.12
N ARG A 584 23.84 19.85 -10.81
CA ARG A 584 22.68 18.95 -10.96
C ARG A 584 22.40 18.06 -9.75
N PHE A 585 21.13 17.71 -9.54
CA PHE A 585 20.72 16.67 -8.60
C PHE A 585 19.33 16.11 -8.95
N MET A 586 18.98 14.95 -8.38
CA MET A 586 17.58 14.48 -8.46
C MET A 586 16.68 15.36 -7.60
N ILE A 587 15.44 15.54 -8.05
CA ILE A 587 14.33 15.98 -7.20
C ILE A 587 13.75 14.71 -6.57
N TYR A 588 13.66 14.68 -5.25
CA TYR A 588 13.24 13.49 -4.55
C TYR A 588 11.73 13.37 -4.53
N VAL A 589 11.21 12.46 -5.35
CA VAL A 589 9.80 12.07 -5.38
C VAL A 589 9.49 11.28 -4.10
N HIS A 590 8.96 11.98 -3.11
CA HIS A 590 8.44 11.39 -1.88
C HIS A 590 6.91 11.19 -1.93
N ALA A 591 6.25 11.66 -2.99
CA ALA A 591 4.83 11.45 -3.31
C ALA A 591 4.32 10.01 -3.05
N LYS A 592 3.02 9.87 -2.75
CA LYS A 592 2.28 8.60 -2.77
C LYS A 592 0.87 8.77 -3.36
N GLY A 593 0.81 9.06 -4.66
CA GLY A 593 -0.42 9.34 -5.40
C GLY A 593 -0.67 8.40 -6.57
N MET A 594 -1.95 8.23 -6.92
CA MET A 594 -2.37 7.62 -8.18
C MET A 594 -3.64 8.30 -8.70
N ILE A 595 -3.57 8.83 -9.93
CA ILE A 595 -4.69 9.37 -10.69
C ILE A 595 -5.11 8.32 -11.74
N VAL A 596 -6.42 8.16 -11.95
CA VAL A 596 -7.00 7.20 -12.90
C VAL A 596 -8.05 7.90 -13.75
N ASP A 597 -7.88 7.81 -15.08
CA ASP A 597 -8.79 8.30 -16.12
C ASP A 597 -9.22 9.79 -15.96
N ASP A 598 -8.43 10.58 -15.22
CA ASP A 598 -8.72 11.96 -14.78
C ASP A 598 -10.04 12.17 -14.00
N GLU A 599 -10.71 11.09 -13.57
CA GLU A 599 -11.89 11.11 -12.71
C GLU A 599 -11.62 10.68 -11.26
N TYR A 600 -10.65 9.79 -11.00
CA TYR A 600 -10.31 9.32 -9.64
C TYR A 600 -8.90 9.74 -9.22
N VAL A 601 -8.73 10.05 -7.93
CA VAL A 601 -7.44 10.18 -7.27
C VAL A 601 -7.39 9.33 -6.00
N ILE A 602 -6.26 8.66 -5.75
CA ILE A 602 -5.85 8.16 -4.43
C ILE A 602 -4.63 8.96 -3.97
N LEU A 603 -4.62 9.38 -2.72
CA LEU A 603 -3.53 10.12 -2.10
C LEU A 603 -3.38 9.73 -0.62
N GLY A 604 -2.16 9.53 -0.12
CA GLY A 604 -1.92 9.23 1.29
C GLY A 604 -0.45 9.08 1.66
N SER A 605 -0.16 8.30 2.69
CA SER A 605 1.20 7.96 3.13
C SER A 605 1.75 6.67 2.51
N ALA A 606 0.89 5.86 1.88
CA ALA A 606 1.18 4.48 1.55
C ALA A 606 1.96 4.29 0.25
N ASN A 607 3.18 3.79 0.39
CA ASN A 607 4.07 3.47 -0.72
C ASN A 607 3.64 2.20 -1.49
N ILE A 608 4.04 2.08 -2.76
CA ILE A 608 3.89 0.84 -3.54
C ILE A 608 5.04 -0.12 -3.17
N ASN A 609 4.95 -0.63 -1.95
CA ASN A 609 5.80 -1.68 -1.39
C ASN A 609 4.98 -2.55 -0.41
N GLN A 610 5.55 -3.66 0.05
CA GLN A 610 4.90 -4.53 1.04
C GLN A 610 4.77 -3.87 2.41
N ARG A 611 5.73 -3.03 2.81
CA ARG A 611 5.72 -2.32 4.10
C ARG A 611 4.43 -1.52 4.31
N SER A 612 4.00 -0.77 3.30
CA SER A 612 2.78 0.03 3.34
C SER A 612 1.53 -0.76 2.93
N MET A 613 1.60 -1.67 1.96
CA MET A 613 0.40 -2.38 1.44
C MET A 613 -0.10 -3.54 2.32
N ALA A 614 0.73 -4.11 3.19
CA ALA A 614 0.39 -5.35 3.90
C ALA A 614 -0.66 -5.21 5.04
N GLY A 615 -1.00 -4.00 5.50
CA GLY A 615 -1.89 -3.76 6.64
C GLY A 615 -1.32 -4.13 8.03
N SER A 616 -0.37 -5.07 8.10
CA SER A 616 0.25 -5.56 9.35
C SER A 616 1.75 -5.28 9.48
N ARG A 617 2.34 -4.48 8.57
CA ARG A 617 3.71 -3.97 8.68
C ARG A 617 3.64 -2.55 9.26
N ASP A 618 3.79 -1.50 8.45
CA ASP A 618 3.65 -0.11 8.92
C ASP A 618 2.17 0.27 9.08
N THR A 619 1.89 1.46 9.63
CA THR A 619 0.52 1.97 9.72
C THR A 619 0.30 3.20 8.88
N GLU A 620 -0.50 3.06 7.83
CA GLU A 620 -0.72 4.05 6.78
C GLU A 620 -2.15 4.58 6.77
N ILE A 621 -2.33 5.76 6.18
CA ILE A 621 -3.64 6.34 5.85
C ILE A 621 -3.62 6.90 4.43
N ALA A 622 -4.76 6.82 3.75
CA ALA A 622 -4.99 7.45 2.46
C ALA A 622 -6.45 7.86 2.34
N MET A 623 -6.76 8.69 1.35
CA MET A 623 -8.11 8.81 0.79
C MET A 623 -8.10 8.37 -0.66
N GLY A 624 -9.29 8.03 -1.16
CA GLY A 624 -9.58 8.11 -2.59
C GLY A 624 -10.82 8.96 -2.81
N ALA A 625 -10.83 9.71 -3.91
CA ALA A 625 -11.87 10.70 -4.19
C ALA A 625 -12.13 10.89 -5.69
N TYR A 626 -13.36 11.29 -6.01
CA TYR A 626 -13.80 11.74 -7.34
C TYR A 626 -14.89 12.81 -7.17
N GLN A 627 -15.18 13.53 -8.25
CA GLN A 627 -16.33 14.45 -8.29
C GLN A 627 -17.47 13.78 -9.08
N PRO A 628 -18.66 13.54 -8.51
CA PRO A 628 -19.73 12.78 -9.16
C PRO A 628 -20.23 13.41 -10.47
N HIS A 629 -20.08 14.72 -10.62
CA HIS A 629 -20.44 15.48 -11.83
C HIS A 629 -19.34 15.50 -12.91
N TYR A 630 -18.13 15.02 -12.61
CA TYR A 630 -17.01 14.95 -13.54
C TYR A 630 -16.47 13.50 -13.61
N THR A 631 -17.31 12.59 -14.10
CA THR A 631 -16.95 11.19 -14.42
C THR A 631 -17.25 10.89 -15.88
N TRP A 632 -16.53 9.95 -16.50
CA TRP A 632 -16.82 9.47 -17.86
C TRP A 632 -18.26 8.95 -17.98
N THR A 633 -18.76 8.26 -16.95
CA THR A 633 -20.15 7.78 -16.87
C THR A 633 -21.18 8.91 -16.97
N LYS A 634 -20.95 10.03 -16.26
CA LYS A 634 -21.88 11.18 -16.24
C LYS A 634 -21.73 12.06 -17.48
N LYS A 635 -20.49 12.36 -17.88
CA LYS A 635 -20.14 13.30 -18.95
C LYS A 635 -20.26 12.69 -20.35
N LYS A 636 -19.83 11.43 -20.52
CA LYS A 636 -19.65 10.75 -21.82
C LYS A 636 -18.61 11.40 -22.74
N GLU A 637 -17.74 12.20 -22.14
CA GLU A 637 -16.58 12.90 -22.68
C GLU A 637 -15.55 13.02 -21.54
N HIS A 638 -14.32 13.43 -21.85
CA HIS A 638 -13.21 13.49 -20.90
C HIS A 638 -13.57 14.35 -19.66
N PRO A 639 -13.45 13.82 -18.43
CA PRO A 639 -13.85 14.50 -17.19
C PRO A 639 -12.88 15.63 -16.82
N ARG A 640 -13.17 16.86 -17.26
CA ARG A 640 -12.34 18.06 -16.98
C ARG A 640 -12.68 18.69 -15.63
N GLY A 641 -12.60 17.90 -14.56
CA GLY A 641 -12.78 18.33 -13.17
C GLY A 641 -11.48 18.82 -12.50
N GLN A 642 -11.49 18.91 -11.18
CA GLN A 642 -10.33 19.26 -10.35
C GLN A 642 -9.22 18.20 -10.43
N VAL A 643 -9.56 16.91 -10.61
CA VAL A 643 -8.59 15.81 -10.78
C VAL A 643 -7.77 16.02 -12.07
N TYR A 644 -8.43 16.21 -13.21
CA TYR A 644 -7.81 16.68 -14.47
C TYR A 644 -6.97 17.95 -14.27
N GLY A 645 -7.50 18.96 -13.56
CA GLY A 645 -6.77 20.21 -13.30
C GLY A 645 -5.48 20.01 -12.51
N TYR A 646 -5.51 19.13 -11.50
CA TYR A 646 -4.35 18.78 -10.68
C TYR A 646 -3.32 17.96 -11.48
N ARG A 647 -3.76 16.98 -12.26
CA ARG A 647 -2.93 16.18 -13.16
C ARG A 647 -2.24 17.06 -14.22
N MET A 648 -2.97 18.01 -14.81
CA MET A 648 -2.42 19.02 -15.72
C MET A 648 -1.42 19.94 -15.01
N SER A 649 -1.62 20.29 -13.74
CA SER A 649 -0.67 21.11 -12.96
C SER A 649 0.64 20.38 -12.69
N LEU A 650 0.59 19.10 -12.27
CA LEU A 650 1.78 18.26 -12.09
C LEU A 650 2.54 18.11 -13.42
N TRP A 651 1.84 17.98 -14.54
CA TRP A 651 2.46 17.93 -15.87
C TRP A 651 3.06 19.28 -16.30
N ALA A 652 2.49 20.41 -15.89
CA ALA A 652 3.06 21.74 -16.15
C ALA A 652 4.41 21.93 -15.45
N GLU A 653 4.51 21.44 -14.21
CA GLU A 653 5.71 21.41 -13.37
C GLU A 653 6.75 20.46 -13.96
N HIS A 654 6.41 19.18 -14.12
CA HIS A 654 7.36 18.15 -14.55
C HIS A 654 7.83 18.33 -15.98
N ILE A 655 6.98 18.81 -16.90
CA ILE A 655 7.30 18.94 -18.34
C ILE A 655 7.68 20.40 -18.69
N GLY A 656 7.54 21.34 -17.74
CA GLY A 656 7.90 22.76 -17.88
C GLY A 656 6.94 23.59 -18.75
N LYS A 657 5.83 23.02 -19.24
CA LYS A 657 4.79 23.68 -20.05
C LYS A 657 3.53 22.83 -20.17
N ILE A 658 2.49 23.37 -20.81
CA ILE A 658 1.28 22.66 -21.23
C ILE A 658 1.26 22.50 -22.74
N GLU A 659 0.94 21.30 -23.24
CA GLU A 659 0.80 20.99 -24.67
C GLU A 659 -0.58 20.41 -25.01
N GLY A 660 -0.97 20.53 -26.28
CA GLY A 660 -2.29 20.10 -26.77
C GLY A 660 -2.55 18.59 -26.62
N CYS A 661 -1.52 17.75 -26.66
CA CYS A 661 -1.63 16.30 -26.46
C CYS A 661 -1.94 15.90 -25.01
N PHE A 662 -1.68 16.76 -24.02
CA PHE A 662 -1.94 16.45 -22.60
C PHE A 662 -3.43 16.43 -22.24
N ASN A 663 -4.30 16.75 -23.20
CA ASN A 663 -5.74 16.62 -23.07
C ASN A 663 -6.18 15.15 -23.00
N GLU A 664 -5.52 14.23 -23.70
CA GLU A 664 -5.90 12.83 -23.82
C GLU A 664 -4.66 11.95 -23.50
N PRO A 665 -4.32 11.71 -22.22
CA PRO A 665 -3.06 11.09 -21.82
C PRO A 665 -2.88 9.64 -22.28
N GLU A 666 -3.94 8.95 -22.68
CA GLU A 666 -3.81 7.63 -23.30
C GLU A 666 -3.16 7.68 -24.69
N ASP A 667 -3.21 8.79 -25.41
CA ASP A 667 -2.86 8.82 -26.84
C ASP A 667 -1.37 8.57 -27.10
N LEU A 668 -1.08 7.83 -28.16
CA LEU A 668 0.30 7.41 -28.46
C LEU A 668 1.23 8.61 -28.78
N ASP A 669 0.68 9.68 -29.37
CA ASP A 669 1.44 10.90 -29.62
C ASP A 669 1.67 11.72 -28.34
N CYS A 670 0.79 11.61 -27.33
CA CYS A 670 1.04 12.12 -25.98
C CYS A 670 2.19 11.35 -25.31
N VAL A 671 2.13 10.01 -25.30
CA VAL A 671 3.20 9.15 -24.75
C VAL A 671 4.55 9.43 -25.40
N ARG A 672 4.59 9.54 -26.73
CA ARG A 672 5.81 9.88 -27.47
C ARG A 672 6.31 11.28 -27.14
N TYR A 673 5.42 12.27 -26.99
CA TYR A 673 5.83 13.61 -26.58
C TYR A 673 6.50 13.61 -25.20
N VAL A 674 5.88 12.99 -24.20
CA VAL A 674 6.42 12.91 -22.83
C VAL A 674 7.75 12.14 -22.80
N ASN A 675 7.84 11.02 -23.53
CA ASN A 675 9.07 10.24 -23.64
C ASN A 675 10.21 11.01 -24.32
N ASN A 676 9.94 11.75 -25.41
CA ASN A 676 10.95 12.55 -26.09
C ASN A 676 11.53 13.64 -25.16
N VAL A 677 10.67 14.38 -24.44
CA VAL A 677 11.14 15.38 -23.46
C VAL A 677 11.94 14.72 -22.32
N ALA A 678 11.48 13.58 -21.81
CA ALA A 678 12.19 12.84 -20.77
C ALA A 678 13.57 12.31 -21.23
N GLU A 679 13.73 11.99 -22.51
CA GLU A 679 15.01 11.60 -23.13
C GLU A 679 15.93 12.80 -23.39
N GLU A 680 15.40 13.89 -23.95
CA GLU A 680 16.12 15.15 -24.16
C GLU A 680 16.61 15.74 -22.83
N ASN A 681 15.77 15.76 -21.80
CA ASN A 681 16.15 16.17 -20.45
C ASN A 681 17.16 15.20 -19.81
N TRP A 682 17.10 13.88 -20.05
CA TRP A 682 18.14 12.97 -19.54
C TRP A 682 19.50 13.24 -20.18
N MET A 683 19.55 13.52 -21.49
CA MET A 683 20.77 13.95 -22.16
C MET A 683 21.28 15.30 -21.60
N GLY A 684 20.41 16.31 -21.46
CA GLY A 684 20.75 17.62 -20.89
C GLY A 684 21.17 17.56 -19.42
N TYR A 685 20.59 16.65 -18.64
CA TYR A 685 20.95 16.42 -17.24
C TYR A 685 22.33 15.75 -17.13
N THR A 686 22.63 14.77 -17.99
CA THR A 686 23.87 13.98 -17.92
C THR A 686 25.08 14.61 -18.62
N ALA A 687 24.89 15.57 -19.53
CA ALA A 687 25.95 16.27 -20.27
C ALA A 687 27.05 16.88 -19.37
N GLU A 688 28.27 16.95 -19.88
CA GLU A 688 29.42 17.53 -19.15
C GLU A 688 29.30 19.05 -19.00
N GLU A 689 29.00 19.76 -20.10
CA GLU A 689 28.69 21.19 -20.11
C GLU A 689 27.26 21.44 -19.57
N TYR A 690 26.98 22.66 -19.12
CA TYR A 690 25.63 23.04 -18.68
C TYR A 690 24.64 23.00 -19.85
N THR A 691 23.44 22.51 -19.61
CA THR A 691 22.33 22.50 -20.57
C THR A 691 21.04 22.68 -19.79
N PRO A 692 20.21 23.69 -20.12
CA PRO A 692 18.93 23.88 -19.44
C PRO A 692 17.97 22.74 -19.78
N LEU A 693 17.15 22.34 -18.81
CA LEU A 693 16.13 21.30 -18.95
C LEU A 693 14.77 21.92 -19.31
N GLN A 694 13.92 21.20 -20.03
CA GLN A 694 12.52 21.58 -20.20
C GLN A 694 11.69 20.97 -19.05
N GLY A 695 11.61 21.72 -17.94
CA GLY A 695 11.03 21.23 -16.69
C GLY A 695 11.97 20.27 -15.97
N HIS A 696 11.39 19.22 -15.38
CA HIS A 696 12.05 18.36 -14.39
C HIS A 696 12.00 16.86 -14.71
N ILE A 697 11.17 16.43 -15.66
CA ILE A 697 10.97 15.03 -16.00
C ILE A 697 12.20 14.46 -16.72
N LEU A 698 12.69 13.33 -16.20
CA LEU A 698 13.80 12.56 -16.75
C LEU A 698 13.31 11.14 -17.05
N LYS A 699 13.79 10.56 -18.15
CA LYS A 699 13.64 9.13 -18.38
C LYS A 699 14.32 8.38 -17.23
N TYR A 700 13.60 7.48 -16.55
CA TYR A 700 14.25 6.65 -15.52
C TYR A 700 15.36 5.84 -16.22
N PRO A 701 16.60 5.74 -15.66
CA PRO A 701 17.80 5.36 -16.42
C PRO A 701 17.93 3.87 -16.80
N VAL A 702 16.87 3.30 -17.36
CA VAL A 702 16.78 1.94 -17.90
C VAL A 702 16.48 1.94 -19.39
N GLU A 703 17.03 0.96 -20.08
CA GLU A 703 16.66 0.57 -21.44
C GLU A 703 15.69 -0.62 -21.37
N VAL A 704 14.64 -0.59 -22.18
CA VAL A 704 13.66 -1.68 -22.32
C VAL A 704 13.69 -2.16 -23.76
N SER A 705 13.86 -3.46 -24.00
CA SER A 705 13.79 -4.04 -25.35
C SER A 705 12.37 -4.43 -25.76
N ALA A 706 12.16 -4.69 -27.05
CA ALA A 706 10.89 -5.16 -27.60
C ALA A 706 10.43 -6.51 -27.01
N GLU A 707 11.36 -7.33 -26.51
CA GLU A 707 11.10 -8.56 -25.78
C GLU A 707 10.71 -8.36 -24.31
N GLY A 708 10.76 -7.11 -23.80
CA GLY A 708 10.49 -6.75 -22.42
C GLY A 708 11.72 -6.81 -21.50
N LYS A 709 12.93 -6.97 -22.03
CA LYS A 709 14.15 -7.04 -21.22
C LYS A 709 14.56 -5.65 -20.73
N VAL A 710 14.74 -5.50 -19.42
CA VAL A 710 15.20 -4.29 -18.75
C VAL A 710 16.72 -4.36 -18.52
N ASN A 711 17.43 -3.32 -18.95
CA ASN A 711 18.86 -3.09 -18.68
C ASN A 711 19.03 -1.67 -18.11
N SER A 712 20.19 -1.32 -17.56
CA SER A 712 20.55 0.09 -17.38
C SER A 712 20.78 0.75 -18.74
N LEU A 713 20.58 2.07 -18.86
CA LEU A 713 20.98 2.80 -20.06
C LEU A 713 22.50 2.59 -20.32
N PRO A 714 22.94 2.40 -21.59
CA PRO A 714 24.35 2.16 -21.91
C PRO A 714 25.28 3.26 -21.40
N GLY A 715 26.30 2.91 -20.61
CA GLY A 715 27.23 3.87 -19.99
C GLY A 715 26.72 4.54 -18.71
N TYR A 716 25.49 4.21 -18.29
CA TYR A 716 24.87 4.67 -17.04
C TYR A 716 24.48 3.47 -16.17
N GLU A 717 25.39 2.49 -16.04
CA GLU A 717 25.21 1.34 -15.14
C GLU A 717 25.11 1.76 -13.67
N ASN A 718 25.69 2.93 -13.33
CA ASN A 718 25.57 3.62 -12.05
C ASN A 718 24.99 5.03 -12.22
N PHE A 719 24.42 5.60 -11.16
CA PHE A 719 23.90 6.97 -11.20
C PHE A 719 25.02 8.01 -11.36
N PRO A 720 24.77 9.11 -12.12
CA PRO A 720 25.74 10.18 -12.31
C PRO A 720 26.11 10.83 -10.98
N ASP A 721 27.39 11.21 -10.83
CA ASP A 721 28.00 11.94 -9.70
C ASP A 721 28.02 11.25 -8.33
N VAL A 722 27.07 10.35 -8.04
CA VAL A 722 26.85 9.75 -6.71
C VAL A 722 27.17 8.25 -6.63
N GLY A 723 27.34 7.57 -7.77
CA GLY A 723 27.61 6.13 -7.81
C GLY A 723 26.38 5.27 -7.49
N GLY A 724 26.62 3.99 -7.18
CA GLY A 724 25.57 2.98 -6.95
C GLY A 724 24.86 2.55 -8.24
N LYS A 725 24.57 1.25 -8.38
CA LYS A 725 23.99 0.71 -9.61
C LYS A 725 22.53 1.09 -9.79
N VAL A 726 22.12 1.40 -11.01
CA VAL A 726 20.73 1.77 -11.35
C VAL A 726 19.74 0.62 -11.10
N LEU A 727 20.12 -0.60 -11.48
CA LEU A 727 19.36 -1.84 -11.23
C LEU A 727 19.72 -2.50 -9.89
N GLY A 728 20.45 -1.79 -9.02
CA GLY A 728 20.82 -2.26 -7.70
C GLY A 728 21.70 -3.52 -7.64
N ALA A 729 21.66 -4.19 -6.49
CA ALA A 729 22.21 -5.52 -6.25
C ALA A 729 21.54 -6.17 -5.03
N PRO A 730 21.33 -7.50 -5.02
CA PRO A 730 20.90 -8.21 -3.81
C PRO A 730 22.01 -8.16 -2.75
N THR A 731 21.64 -8.09 -1.47
CA THR A 731 22.61 -8.02 -0.37
C THR A 731 22.41 -9.15 0.65
N SER A 732 22.86 -8.95 1.89
CA SER A 732 22.65 -9.87 3.01
C SER A 732 21.66 -9.31 4.04
N LEU A 733 20.90 -8.27 3.69
CA LEU A 733 19.81 -7.76 4.53
C LEU A 733 18.63 -8.74 4.48
N PRO A 734 17.80 -8.85 5.53
CA PRO A 734 16.58 -9.63 5.44
C PRO A 734 15.54 -8.93 4.56
N ASP A 735 15.03 -9.61 3.53
CA ASP A 735 14.05 -9.11 2.56
C ASP A 735 12.87 -8.36 3.21
N ALA A 736 12.44 -8.77 4.41
CA ALA A 736 11.37 -8.14 5.17
C ALA A 736 11.65 -6.70 5.65
N LEU A 737 12.88 -6.17 5.49
CA LEU A 737 13.25 -4.77 5.74
C LEU A 737 13.14 -3.90 4.48
N THR A 738 13.47 -4.47 3.32
CA THR A 738 13.60 -3.77 2.03
C THR A 738 12.41 -3.99 1.10
N THR A 739 11.50 -4.91 1.45
CA THR A 739 10.19 -5.13 0.80
C THR A 739 9.06 -4.30 1.42
#